data_AF-A0A954FQ20-F1
#
_entry.id   AF-A0A954FQ20-F1
#
_cell.length_a   1.000
_cell.length_b   1.000
_cell.length_c   1.000
_cell.angle_alpha   90.00
_cell.angle_beta   90.00
_cell.angle_gamma   90.00
#
_symmetry.space_group_name_H-M   'P 1'
#
loop_
_entity.id
_entity.type
_entity.pdbx_description
1 polymer ?
#
loop_
_entity_poly.entity_id
_entity_poly.type
_entity_poly.pdbx_seq_one_letter_code
_entity_poly.pdbx_strand_id
1 'polypeptide(L)'
;VKFDGTPLFPERKAYTVNYKLSEIEAALYEAVTEYVKTEMGKADALKGPRKGSVGFALTALQRRLASSPEAIFQSLKRRKERLENRLREERLLARGQQFSSQSLEAAPEDDDDLSAEEQENLEEKLTDTATAAESITELEGEIVILARLVEQARGVVDSGLDRKWDELSKILQNDPHMRDAGGRQRKMIVFTEHRDTLNYLERKIGGVLGTPDAIVTIHGGTHRDERRKRQALFRSDPEVRMLLATDAAGEGVNLQNANLMVNYDLPWNPNRLEQRFGRIHRIGQREVCHLWNLVAKETREGEVYHRLLTKLETINETFKGRVFDILGEVFEERSLKELLLDAIRYNDLPAVRARLHTIDTVLDTSRIKELLERSALAQETMSPERLYSVKEEMEKAEARRLQPYFVRSFFMTAFEQLGGSMYPRECGRFEITHVPTSIRERDRRITGRNRRELEPVLKRYDRVCFEKEALQPLDKPGLARAVLMHPGHPLMLAVSDLLLEQHANLLRQGSALVDPADDGVDPWLMFLLTHEVKSGDGQVLSKRLQFVRVNPDGSTSFAGWAPHLDLEPLADSERILIKDVLNASWIRADQEQRAIALAAATLVPEHFREVCDRRVAHVDKTLSAVHERLSKEIAFWSDRWIRLKEDLEAGKDLRLNVENARRTVTDLEGRLENRRKELQSMRHVVNGTPIVLGGALVIPAGLMRQVRGDEDTAPNISADPIARSRIERIAMNAVRQVEESQGCRVVDVSKDKCGWDLTSHPHAIDNKQPEPRHIEVKGRIKGAATVTITRNEMLYAFNQGDKFVLAIVLVNEDDSVEGPFYIRRPFDREPGWGVCSINYNLSDLLQKAESR
;
A
#
# COMPACT_ATOMS: atom_id res chain seq x y z
N VAL A 1 4.76 -3.82 17.70
CA VAL A 1 6.07 -3.13 17.75
C VAL A 1 6.88 -3.51 16.52
N LYS A 2 7.75 -2.61 16.02
CA LYS A 2 8.70 -2.94 14.95
C LYS A 2 9.85 -3.79 15.50
N PHE A 3 10.72 -4.29 14.62
CA PHE A 3 11.91 -5.09 15.00
C PHE A 3 12.86 -4.37 15.96
N ASP A 4 12.84 -3.03 16.00
CA ASP A 4 13.64 -2.18 16.89
C ASP A 4 12.96 -1.88 18.24
N GLY A 5 11.74 -2.38 18.48
CA GLY A 5 10.97 -2.12 19.69
C GLY A 5 10.12 -0.84 19.65
N THR A 6 10.18 -0.03 18.59
CA THR A 6 9.31 1.16 18.47
C THR A 6 7.84 0.78 18.21
N PRO A 7 6.87 1.61 18.64
CA PRO A 7 5.45 1.38 18.36
C PRO A 7 5.20 1.23 16.85
N LEU A 8 4.35 0.26 16.49
CA LEU A 8 4.03 -0.01 15.07
C LEU A 8 3.14 1.10 14.47
N PHE A 9 2.37 1.77 15.33
CA PHE A 9 1.46 2.85 14.98
C PHE A 9 1.93 4.15 15.65
N PRO A 10 1.88 5.29 14.93
CA PRO A 10 2.16 6.60 15.51
C PRO A 10 1.02 7.06 16.42
N GLU A 11 1.27 8.13 17.18
CA GLU A 11 0.27 8.73 18.07
C GLU A 11 -0.97 9.21 17.31
N ARG A 12 -2.14 9.04 17.93
CA ARG A 12 -3.44 9.53 17.46
C ARG A 12 -3.85 10.72 18.33
N LYS A 13 -4.21 11.84 17.70
CA LYS A 13 -4.79 13.01 18.36
C LYS A 13 -6.15 13.34 17.75
N ALA A 14 -7.20 13.21 18.55
CA ALA A 14 -8.55 13.60 18.18
C ALA A 14 -8.91 14.89 18.93
N TYR A 15 -9.50 15.84 18.21
CA TYR A 15 -9.88 17.15 18.72
C TYR A 15 -11.37 17.37 18.47
N THR A 16 -12.09 17.77 19.50
CA THR A 16 -13.49 18.17 19.38
C THR A 16 -13.59 19.68 19.13
N VAL A 17 -13.96 20.07 17.91
CA VAL A 17 -14.14 21.47 17.50
C VAL A 17 -15.59 21.87 17.74
N ASN A 18 -15.83 22.44 18.92
CA ASN A 18 -17.16 22.88 19.32
C ASN A 18 -17.46 24.27 18.75
N TYR A 19 -18.63 24.45 18.15
CA TYR A 19 -19.10 25.75 17.69
C TYR A 19 -20.56 26.00 18.10
N LYS A 20 -20.94 27.27 18.02
CA LYS A 20 -22.31 27.75 18.25
C LYS A 20 -22.92 28.16 16.91
N LEU A 21 -24.20 27.83 16.73
CA LEU A 21 -24.97 28.25 15.56
C LEU A 21 -25.17 29.77 15.61
N SER A 22 -25.23 30.40 14.44
CA SER A 22 -25.75 31.77 14.33
C SER A 22 -27.24 31.80 14.63
N GLU A 23 -27.80 32.99 14.91
CA GLU A 23 -29.22 33.13 15.23
C GLU A 23 -30.13 32.59 14.12
N ILE A 24 -29.76 32.81 12.85
CA ILE A 24 -30.52 32.33 11.70
C ILE A 24 -30.39 30.82 11.49
N GLU A 25 -29.21 30.24 11.76
CA GLU A 25 -29.00 28.79 11.73
C GLU A 25 -29.79 28.10 12.85
N ALA A 26 -29.77 28.67 14.06
CA ALA A 26 -30.52 28.16 15.20
C ALA A 26 -32.04 28.21 14.96
N ALA A 27 -32.53 29.30 14.38
CA ALA A 27 -33.95 29.43 14.01
C ALA A 27 -34.37 28.39 12.95
N LEU A 28 -33.52 28.15 11.93
CA LEU A 28 -33.75 27.08 10.95
C LEU A 28 -33.73 25.70 11.61
N TYR A 29 -32.75 25.47 12.49
CA TYR A 29 -32.60 24.19 13.18
C TYR A 29 -33.84 23.84 14.00
N GLU A 30 -34.36 24.79 14.79
CA GLU A 30 -35.56 24.55 15.60
C GLU A 30 -36.79 24.33 14.72
N ALA A 31 -36.96 25.10 13.64
CA ALA A 31 -38.09 24.97 12.73
C ALA A 31 -38.13 23.60 12.02
N VAL A 32 -36.98 23.12 11.55
CA VAL A 32 -36.88 21.81 10.90
C VAL A 32 -37.02 20.68 11.93
N THR A 33 -36.43 20.83 13.11
CA THR A 33 -36.55 19.83 14.19
C THR A 33 -38.00 19.68 14.65
N GLU A 34 -38.75 20.77 14.76
CA GLU A 34 -40.17 20.75 15.11
C GLU A 34 -41.04 20.10 14.01
N TYR A 35 -40.72 20.37 12.75
CA TYR A 35 -41.34 19.67 11.61
C TYR A 35 -41.07 18.15 11.67
N VAL A 36 -39.82 17.73 11.87
CA VAL A 36 -39.44 16.32 12.00
C VAL A 36 -40.18 15.66 13.17
N LYS A 37 -40.25 16.32 14.33
CA LYS A 37 -40.93 15.81 15.53
C LYS A 37 -42.43 15.64 15.29
N THR A 38 -43.07 16.62 14.65
CA THR A 38 -44.50 16.60 14.32
C THR A 38 -44.83 15.48 13.34
N GLU A 39 -44.08 15.38 12.24
CA GLU A 39 -44.32 14.35 11.21
C GLU A 39 -43.95 12.95 11.70
N MET A 40 -42.95 12.80 12.59
CA MET A 40 -42.68 11.51 13.24
C MET A 40 -43.84 11.08 14.14
N GLY A 41 -44.46 12.01 14.87
CA GLY A 41 -45.64 11.74 15.68
C GLY A 41 -46.82 11.24 14.85
N LYS A 42 -47.03 11.82 13.65
CA LYS A 42 -48.03 11.34 12.69
C LYS A 42 -47.65 9.98 12.09
N ALA A 43 -46.38 9.78 11.75
CA ALA A 43 -45.88 8.52 11.20
C ALA A 43 -46.05 7.35 12.19
N ASP A 44 -45.99 7.61 13.50
CA ASP A 44 -46.23 6.59 14.53
C ASP A 44 -47.66 6.04 14.53
N ALA A 45 -48.64 6.81 14.06
CA ALA A 45 -50.03 6.38 13.89
C ALA A 45 -50.24 5.51 12.64
N LEU A 46 -49.29 5.53 11.69
CA LEU A 46 -49.33 4.70 10.48
C LEU A 46 -48.96 3.24 10.80
N LYS A 47 -49.51 2.30 10.03
CA LYS A 47 -49.20 0.86 10.13
C LYS A 47 -48.40 0.38 8.92
N GLY A 48 -47.59 -0.66 9.12
CA GLY A 48 -46.87 -1.36 8.05
C GLY A 48 -45.65 -0.58 7.49
N PRO A 49 -45.19 -0.91 6.27
CA PRO A 49 -43.91 -0.43 5.71
C PRO A 49 -43.86 1.10 5.49
N ARG A 50 -45.02 1.76 5.49
CA ARG A 50 -45.15 3.21 5.36
C ARG A 50 -44.59 3.94 6.59
N LYS A 51 -44.79 3.38 7.80
CA LYS A 51 -44.24 3.91 9.05
C LYS A 51 -42.71 3.96 9.02
N GLY A 52 -42.07 2.85 8.64
CA GLY A 52 -40.61 2.76 8.54
C GLY A 52 -40.01 3.73 7.53
N SER A 53 -40.63 3.82 6.34
CA SER A 53 -40.16 4.68 5.25
C SER A 53 -40.23 6.18 5.58
N VAL A 54 -41.31 6.61 6.22
CA VAL A 54 -41.45 8.00 6.68
C VAL A 54 -40.50 8.30 7.84
N GLY A 55 -40.38 7.40 8.82
CA GLY A 55 -39.44 7.55 9.92
C GLY A 55 -37.98 7.66 9.46
N PHE A 56 -37.59 6.84 8.49
CA PHE A 56 -36.26 6.88 7.86
C PHE A 56 -36.01 8.21 7.14
N ALA A 57 -36.95 8.66 6.30
CA ALA A 57 -36.86 9.94 5.58
C ALA A 57 -36.73 11.15 6.52
N LEU A 58 -37.48 11.17 7.62
CA LEU A 58 -37.40 12.24 8.61
C LEU A 58 -36.08 12.23 9.39
N THR A 59 -35.55 11.03 9.69
CA THR A 59 -34.22 10.87 10.30
C THR A 59 -33.12 11.38 9.37
N ALA A 60 -33.22 11.07 8.07
CA ALA A 60 -32.29 11.55 7.05
C ALA A 60 -32.33 13.08 6.90
N LEU A 61 -33.51 13.71 6.99
CA LEU A 61 -33.63 15.19 7.02
C LEU A 61 -32.88 15.79 8.20
N GLN A 62 -33.03 15.21 9.39
CA GLN A 62 -32.35 15.70 10.59
C GLN A 62 -30.81 15.57 10.46
N ARG A 63 -30.31 14.45 9.91
CA ARG A 63 -28.88 14.27 9.61
C ARG A 63 -28.37 15.32 8.63
N ARG A 64 -29.13 15.60 7.57
CA ARG A 64 -28.78 16.60 6.55
C ARG A 64 -28.77 18.02 7.09
N LEU A 65 -29.68 18.35 8.01
CA LEU A 65 -29.68 19.60 8.77
C LEU A 65 -28.41 19.77 9.61
N ALA A 66 -27.96 18.72 10.29
CA ALA A 66 -26.72 18.76 11.06
C ALA A 66 -25.45 18.80 10.18
N SER A 67 -25.54 18.39 8.91
CA SER A 67 -24.40 18.35 7.98
C SER A 67 -24.04 19.72 7.43
N SER A 68 -24.93 20.37 6.65
CA SER A 68 -24.71 21.72 6.12
C SER A 68 -26.03 22.44 5.73
N PRO A 69 -26.05 23.79 5.72
CA PRO A 69 -27.21 24.56 5.25
C PRO A 69 -27.60 24.24 3.80
N GLU A 70 -26.62 23.99 2.93
CA GLU A 70 -26.87 23.61 1.52
C GLU A 70 -27.56 22.23 1.45
N ALA A 71 -27.10 21.24 2.21
CA ALA A 71 -27.68 19.90 2.18
C ALA A 71 -29.16 19.89 2.60
N ILE A 72 -29.51 20.59 3.69
CA ILE A 72 -30.91 20.68 4.11
C ILE A 72 -31.77 21.48 3.14
N PHE A 73 -31.25 22.57 2.58
CA PHE A 73 -31.96 23.36 1.57
C PHE A 73 -32.32 22.50 0.35
N GLN A 74 -31.36 21.78 -0.22
CA GLN A 74 -31.60 20.92 -1.39
C GLN A 74 -32.59 19.80 -1.07
N SER A 75 -32.57 19.26 0.15
CA SER A 75 -33.49 18.19 0.59
C SER A 75 -34.92 18.68 0.71
N LEU A 76 -35.13 19.80 1.41
CA LEU A 76 -36.45 20.40 1.58
C LEU A 76 -37.03 20.81 0.22
N LYS A 77 -36.19 21.36 -0.66
CA LYS A 77 -36.58 21.75 -2.02
C LYS A 77 -37.05 20.54 -2.84
N ARG A 78 -36.22 19.48 -2.92
CA ARG A 78 -36.56 18.25 -3.65
C ARG A 78 -37.84 17.61 -3.11
N ARG A 79 -37.95 17.50 -1.78
CA ARG A 79 -39.15 16.97 -1.10
C ARG A 79 -40.40 17.78 -1.42
N LYS A 80 -40.33 19.12 -1.33
CA LYS A 80 -41.45 20.00 -1.70
C LYS A 80 -41.89 19.77 -3.16
N GLU A 81 -40.96 19.82 -4.11
CA GLU A 81 -41.26 19.66 -5.54
C GLU A 81 -41.91 18.29 -5.83
N ARG A 82 -41.46 17.24 -5.14
CA ARG A 82 -42.02 15.89 -5.25
C ARG A 82 -43.43 15.77 -4.68
N LEU A 83 -43.68 16.36 -3.51
CA LEU A 83 -45.02 16.38 -2.93
C LEU A 83 -45.99 17.26 -3.74
N GLU A 84 -45.52 18.36 -4.34
CA GLU A 84 -46.32 19.16 -5.28
C GLU A 84 -46.69 18.38 -6.55
N ASN A 85 -45.76 17.59 -7.10
CA ASN A 85 -46.05 16.69 -8.21
C ASN A 85 -47.11 15.66 -7.82
N ARG A 86 -46.94 15.03 -6.65
CA ARG A 86 -47.90 14.05 -6.12
C ARG A 86 -49.28 14.66 -5.90
N LEU A 87 -49.36 15.87 -5.34
CA LEU A 87 -50.62 16.59 -5.16
C LEU A 87 -51.33 16.84 -6.50
N ARG A 88 -50.58 17.17 -7.56
CA ARG A 88 -51.13 17.32 -8.92
C ARG A 88 -51.68 16.01 -9.46
N GLU A 89 -50.96 14.91 -9.29
CA GLU A 89 -51.39 13.57 -9.71
C GLU A 89 -52.65 13.11 -8.96
N GLU A 90 -52.69 13.25 -7.63
CA GLU A 90 -53.85 12.89 -6.81
C GLU A 90 -55.08 13.74 -7.17
N ARG A 91 -54.90 15.04 -7.43
CA ARG A 91 -56.01 15.91 -7.90
C ARG A 91 -56.53 15.51 -9.29
N LEU A 92 -55.69 14.98 -10.16
CA LEU A 92 -56.09 14.45 -11.47
C LEU A 92 -56.86 13.12 -11.33
N LEU A 93 -56.42 12.25 -10.41
CA LEU A 93 -57.03 10.94 -10.12
C LEU A 93 -58.32 11.02 -9.28
N ALA A 94 -58.46 12.04 -8.43
CA ALA A 94 -59.64 12.27 -7.59
C ALA A 94 -60.94 12.52 -8.39
N ARG A 95 -60.87 12.69 -9.71
CA ARG A 95 -62.05 12.65 -10.60
C ARG A 95 -62.60 11.23 -10.83
N GLY A 96 -62.00 10.18 -10.27
CA GLY A 96 -62.46 8.79 -10.47
C GLY A 96 -62.23 7.75 -9.37
N GLN A 97 -61.30 7.90 -8.42
CA GLN A 97 -61.05 6.90 -7.35
C GLN A 97 -60.50 7.48 -6.03
N GLN A 98 -60.53 6.68 -4.96
CA GLN A 98 -59.95 6.96 -3.62
C GLN A 98 -58.43 7.22 -3.68
N PHE A 99 -57.93 8.04 -2.74
CA PHE A 99 -56.52 8.39 -2.55
C PHE A 99 -55.63 7.13 -2.61
N SER A 100 -54.75 7.06 -3.60
CA SER A 100 -53.99 5.85 -3.88
C SER A 100 -52.71 5.82 -3.06
N SER A 101 -52.62 4.89 -2.10
CA SER A 101 -51.35 4.63 -1.41
C SER A 101 -50.41 3.88 -2.34
N GLN A 102 -49.54 4.60 -3.06
CA GLN A 102 -48.40 3.99 -3.74
C GLN A 102 -47.57 3.17 -2.74
N SER A 103 -47.16 1.98 -3.19
CA SER A 103 -46.17 1.14 -2.52
C SER A 103 -44.85 1.88 -2.42
N LEU A 104 -44.52 2.39 -1.23
CA LEU A 104 -43.17 2.87 -0.94
C LEU A 104 -42.21 1.68 -0.96
N GLU A 105 -40.99 1.87 -1.46
CA GLU A 105 -39.90 0.93 -1.19
C GLU A 105 -39.80 0.79 0.34
N ALA A 106 -39.96 -0.43 0.85
CA ALA A 106 -39.89 -0.68 2.28
C ALA A 106 -38.49 -0.29 2.77
N ALA A 107 -38.41 0.72 3.64
CA ALA A 107 -37.19 0.99 4.36
C ALA A 107 -36.79 -0.26 5.17
N PRO A 108 -35.51 -0.66 5.17
CA PRO A 108 -35.01 -1.68 6.07
C PRO A 108 -35.34 -1.31 7.53
N GLU A 109 -35.73 -2.28 8.34
CA GLU A 109 -35.97 -2.06 9.77
C GLU A 109 -34.69 -1.68 10.53
N ASP A 110 -33.53 -2.07 10.00
CA ASP A 110 -32.20 -1.64 10.43
C ASP A 110 -31.38 -1.16 9.23
N ASP A 111 -30.85 0.07 9.30
CA ASP A 111 -30.03 0.66 8.23
C ASP A 111 -28.52 0.44 8.45
N ASP A 112 -28.11 -0.09 9.61
CA ASP A 112 -26.72 -0.42 9.89
C ASP A 112 -26.20 -1.57 8.99
N ASP A 113 -27.11 -2.37 8.44
CA ASP A 113 -26.82 -3.46 7.50
C ASP A 113 -26.64 -2.97 6.04
N LEU A 114 -27.01 -1.73 5.74
CA LEU A 114 -26.80 -1.16 4.41
C LEU A 114 -25.33 -0.77 4.24
N SER A 115 -24.77 -1.07 3.06
CA SER A 115 -23.51 -0.44 2.66
C SER A 115 -23.68 1.08 2.65
N ALA A 116 -22.60 1.82 2.87
CA ALA A 116 -22.67 3.28 2.86
C ALA A 116 -23.20 3.85 1.53
N GLU A 117 -22.98 3.16 0.40
CA GLU A 117 -23.54 3.53 -0.91
C GLU A 117 -25.05 3.24 -1.01
N GLU A 118 -25.52 2.10 -0.50
CA GLU A 118 -26.95 1.78 -0.46
C GLU A 118 -27.71 2.74 0.45
N GLN A 119 -27.13 3.08 1.61
CA GLN A 119 -27.71 4.05 2.54
C GLN A 119 -27.80 5.44 1.90
N GLU A 120 -26.72 5.94 1.29
CA GLU A 120 -26.72 7.25 0.60
C GLU A 120 -27.83 7.28 -0.48
N ASN A 121 -27.94 6.24 -1.31
CA ASN A 121 -28.96 6.16 -2.36
C ASN A 121 -30.39 6.05 -1.82
N LEU A 122 -30.61 5.27 -0.76
CA LEU A 122 -31.92 5.08 -0.14
C LEU A 122 -32.39 6.35 0.56
N GLU A 123 -31.50 7.03 1.28
CA GLU A 123 -31.77 8.33 1.90
C GLU A 123 -32.22 9.35 0.87
N GLU A 124 -31.52 9.47 -0.26
CA GLU A 124 -31.93 10.40 -1.32
C GLU A 124 -33.33 10.07 -1.88
N LYS A 125 -33.64 8.80 -2.12
CA LYS A 125 -34.94 8.39 -2.67
C LYS A 125 -36.10 8.58 -1.68
N LEU A 126 -35.93 8.17 -0.42
CA LEU A 126 -37.00 8.18 0.57
C LEU A 126 -37.24 9.59 1.12
N THR A 127 -36.19 10.39 1.30
CA THR A 127 -36.32 11.80 1.76
C THR A 127 -37.20 12.62 0.84
N ASP A 128 -37.10 12.34 -0.46
CA ASP A 128 -37.82 13.00 -1.53
C ASP A 128 -39.30 12.57 -1.63
N THR A 129 -39.66 11.35 -1.23
CA THR A 129 -40.97 10.73 -1.59
C THR A 129 -41.86 10.38 -0.41
N ALA A 130 -41.29 10.11 0.77
CA ALA A 130 -42.05 9.60 1.92
C ALA A 130 -42.80 10.73 2.65
N THR A 131 -44.14 10.63 2.70
CA THR A 131 -45.05 11.56 3.42
C THR A 131 -45.96 10.80 4.37
N ALA A 132 -46.23 11.41 5.52
CA ALA A 132 -47.19 10.92 6.52
C ALA A 132 -48.64 11.25 6.16
N ALA A 133 -48.90 12.11 5.16
CA ALA A 133 -50.24 12.56 4.82
C ALA A 133 -51.16 11.41 4.35
N GLU A 134 -52.35 11.33 4.92
CA GLU A 134 -53.42 10.39 4.57
C GLU A 134 -54.51 11.05 3.70
N SER A 135 -54.50 12.38 3.59
CA SER A 135 -55.46 13.15 2.78
C SER A 135 -54.80 14.22 1.92
N ILE A 136 -55.50 14.65 0.86
CA ILE A 136 -55.09 15.79 0.00
C ILE A 136 -54.91 17.06 0.85
N THR A 137 -55.79 17.30 1.82
CA THR A 137 -55.73 18.45 2.74
C THR A 137 -54.49 18.42 3.62
N GLU A 138 -54.10 17.25 4.13
CA GLU A 138 -52.86 17.11 4.92
C GLU A 138 -51.62 17.30 4.04
N LEU A 139 -51.63 16.77 2.82
CA LEU A 139 -50.53 16.92 1.86
C LEU A 139 -50.33 18.40 1.46
N GLU A 140 -51.42 19.14 1.24
CA GLU A 140 -51.38 20.58 1.01
C GLU A 140 -50.80 21.34 2.21
N GLY A 141 -51.21 20.97 3.43
CA GLY A 141 -50.66 21.54 4.66
C GLY A 141 -49.15 21.29 4.79
N GLU A 142 -48.69 20.06 4.52
CA GLU A 142 -47.27 19.70 4.53
C GLU A 142 -46.47 20.52 3.50
N ILE A 143 -47.00 20.69 2.28
CA ILE A 143 -46.34 21.49 1.23
C ILE A 143 -46.19 22.96 1.64
N VAL A 144 -47.19 23.55 2.32
CA VAL A 144 -47.10 24.93 2.82
C VAL A 144 -46.02 25.06 3.88
N ILE A 145 -45.92 24.11 4.81
CA ILE A 145 -44.86 24.09 5.83
C ILE A 145 -43.49 23.96 5.15
N LEU A 146 -43.34 23.01 4.22
CA LEU A 146 -42.10 22.82 3.47
C LEU A 146 -41.71 24.06 2.66
N ALA A 147 -42.66 24.77 2.05
CA ALA A 147 -42.38 26.00 1.33
C ALA A 147 -41.74 27.07 2.23
N ARG A 148 -42.25 27.22 3.46
CA ARG A 148 -41.65 28.12 4.46
C ARG A 148 -40.26 27.67 4.89
N LEU A 149 -40.06 26.37 5.13
CA LEU A 149 -38.75 25.83 5.52
C LEU A 149 -37.71 25.99 4.40
N VAL A 150 -38.11 25.80 3.13
CA VAL A 150 -37.25 26.03 1.96
C VAL A 150 -36.80 27.49 1.89
N GLU A 151 -37.71 28.44 2.12
CA GLU A 151 -37.38 29.87 2.12
C GLU A 151 -36.43 30.24 3.26
N GLN A 152 -36.65 29.71 4.47
CA GLN A 152 -35.73 29.89 5.60
C GLN A 152 -34.35 29.28 5.32
N ALA A 153 -34.31 28.05 4.81
CA ALA A 153 -33.05 27.37 4.48
C ALA A 153 -32.28 28.13 3.39
N ARG A 154 -32.99 28.61 2.37
CA ARG A 154 -32.41 29.47 1.33
C ARG A 154 -31.85 30.76 1.93
N GLY A 155 -32.57 31.39 2.84
CA GLY A 155 -32.12 32.61 3.53
C GLY A 155 -30.79 32.40 4.27
N VAL A 156 -30.62 31.25 4.93
CA VAL A 156 -29.34 30.89 5.58
C VAL A 156 -28.23 30.70 4.54
N VAL A 157 -28.48 29.94 3.47
CA VAL A 157 -27.49 29.72 2.40
C VAL A 157 -27.06 31.04 1.74
N ASP A 158 -28.02 31.88 1.38
CA ASP A 158 -27.80 33.16 0.70
C ASP A 158 -27.11 34.19 1.62
N SER A 159 -27.29 34.09 2.94
CA SER A 159 -26.60 34.95 3.91
C SER A 159 -25.08 34.72 3.96
N GLY A 160 -24.63 33.52 3.57
CA GLY A 160 -23.24 33.09 3.69
C GLY A 160 -22.75 32.87 5.14
N LEU A 161 -23.62 33.02 6.15
CA LEU A 161 -23.32 32.76 7.55
C LEU A 161 -23.46 31.25 7.82
N ASP A 162 -22.32 30.55 7.77
CA ASP A 162 -22.20 29.14 8.12
C ASP A 162 -21.08 29.00 9.16
N ARG A 163 -21.48 28.86 10.42
CA ARG A 163 -20.53 28.81 11.55
C ARG A 163 -19.65 27.57 11.50
N LYS A 164 -20.14 26.49 10.92
CA LYS A 164 -19.41 25.24 10.76
C LYS A 164 -18.31 25.37 9.70
N TRP A 165 -18.65 26.01 8.58
CA TRP A 165 -17.69 26.41 7.55
C TRP A 165 -16.63 27.36 8.10
N ASP A 166 -17.00 28.32 8.93
CA ASP A 166 -16.03 29.25 9.55
C ASP A 166 -14.97 28.51 10.36
N GLU A 167 -15.36 27.50 11.15
CA GLU A 167 -14.40 26.70 11.91
C GLU A 167 -13.52 25.83 11.01
N LEU A 168 -14.08 25.21 9.96
CA LEU A 168 -13.26 24.50 8.97
C LEU A 168 -12.26 25.46 8.30
N SER A 169 -12.71 26.64 7.88
CA SER A 169 -11.88 27.66 7.24
C SER A 169 -10.73 28.12 8.15
N LYS A 170 -10.98 28.29 9.45
CA LYS A 170 -9.94 28.55 10.45
C LYS A 170 -8.92 27.41 10.53
N ILE A 171 -9.36 26.15 10.53
CA ILE A 171 -8.45 25.00 10.52
C ILE A 171 -7.57 25.05 9.27
N LEU A 172 -8.15 25.29 8.09
CA LEU A 172 -7.41 25.33 6.83
C LEU A 172 -6.36 26.45 6.74
N GLN A 173 -6.63 27.60 7.35
CA GLN A 173 -5.80 28.79 7.22
C GLN A 173 -4.82 28.98 8.39
N ASN A 174 -5.25 28.67 9.62
CA ASN A 174 -4.57 29.10 10.84
C ASN A 174 -3.99 27.95 11.67
N ASP A 175 -4.38 26.70 11.42
CA ASP A 175 -3.88 25.59 12.21
C ASP A 175 -2.39 25.33 11.89
N PRO A 176 -1.50 25.30 12.90
CA PRO A 176 -0.07 25.13 12.68
C PRO A 176 0.28 23.76 12.07
N HIS A 177 -0.58 22.75 12.25
CA HIS A 177 -0.37 21.43 11.69
C HIS A 177 -0.64 21.39 10.18
N MET A 178 -1.27 22.41 9.58
CA MET A 178 -1.52 22.47 8.14
C MET A 178 -0.27 22.64 7.29
N ARG A 179 0.86 23.05 7.89
CA ARG A 179 2.13 23.23 7.16
C ARG A 179 3.19 22.28 7.68
N ASP A 180 4.04 21.78 6.77
CA ASP A 180 5.25 21.06 7.13
C ASP A 180 6.34 22.03 7.64
N ALA A 181 7.45 21.49 8.14
CA ALA A 181 8.59 22.29 8.61
C ALA A 181 9.21 23.19 7.51
N GLY A 182 8.94 22.90 6.23
CA GLY A 182 9.34 23.71 5.07
C GLY A 182 8.30 24.74 4.65
N GLY A 183 7.20 24.90 5.41
CA GLY A 183 6.13 25.86 5.14
C GLY A 183 5.14 25.42 4.04
N ARG A 184 5.27 24.21 3.49
CA ARG A 184 4.35 23.68 2.47
C ARG A 184 3.08 23.17 3.12
N GLN A 185 1.94 23.34 2.47
CA GLN A 185 0.68 22.78 2.95
C GLN A 185 0.71 21.25 2.89
N ARG A 186 0.35 20.61 4.01
CA ARG A 186 0.17 19.16 4.10
C ARG A 186 -1.13 18.73 3.45
N LYS A 187 -1.19 17.47 3.06
CA LYS A 187 -2.41 16.86 2.53
C LYS A 187 -3.42 16.63 3.64
N MET A 188 -4.67 17.01 3.39
CA MET A 188 -5.80 16.84 4.33
C MET A 188 -6.97 16.13 3.66
N ILE A 189 -7.68 15.33 4.45
CA ILE A 189 -8.91 14.66 4.04
C ILE A 189 -10.09 15.26 4.81
N VAL A 190 -11.18 15.56 4.13
CA VAL A 190 -12.44 15.97 4.75
C VAL A 190 -13.51 14.95 4.42
N PHE A 191 -14.10 14.35 5.45
CA PHE A 191 -15.21 13.42 5.35
C PHE A 191 -16.54 14.11 5.59
N THR A 192 -17.54 13.75 4.79
CA THR A 192 -18.95 14.14 4.98
C THR A 192 -19.88 12.96 4.66
N GLU A 193 -21.07 12.91 5.24
CA GLU A 193 -22.06 11.85 4.96
C GLU A 193 -22.75 12.06 3.61
N HIS A 194 -22.90 13.30 3.14
CA HIS A 194 -23.78 13.62 2.03
C HIS A 194 -23.07 14.30 0.85
N ARG A 195 -23.43 13.88 -0.37
CA ARG A 195 -22.92 14.48 -1.61
C ARG A 195 -23.19 15.99 -1.75
N ASP A 196 -24.36 16.47 -1.31
CA ASP A 196 -24.69 17.90 -1.38
C ASP A 196 -23.71 18.75 -0.54
N THR A 197 -23.38 18.28 0.68
CA THR A 197 -22.35 18.90 1.53
C THR A 197 -20.97 18.82 0.89
N LEU A 198 -20.62 17.69 0.25
CA LEU A 198 -19.35 17.55 -0.46
C LEU A 198 -19.20 18.59 -1.58
N ASN A 199 -20.22 18.76 -2.41
CA ASN A 199 -20.22 19.75 -3.50
C ASN A 199 -20.16 21.20 -2.97
N TYR A 200 -20.82 21.46 -1.85
CA TYR A 200 -20.73 22.74 -1.14
C TYR A 200 -19.29 23.03 -0.68
N LEU A 201 -18.66 22.06 -0.02
CA LEU A 201 -17.29 22.16 0.46
C LEU A 201 -16.28 22.30 -0.67
N GLU A 202 -16.44 21.59 -1.78
CA GLU A 202 -15.58 21.72 -2.97
C GLU A 202 -15.51 23.16 -3.46
N ARG A 203 -16.67 23.82 -3.61
CA ARG A 203 -16.74 25.23 -4.02
C ARG A 203 -16.10 26.17 -3.00
N LYS A 204 -16.44 26.01 -1.72
CA LYS A 204 -15.97 26.88 -0.63
C LYS A 204 -14.46 26.76 -0.41
N ILE A 205 -13.94 25.53 -0.35
CA ILE A 205 -12.49 25.26 -0.21
C ILE A 205 -11.75 25.71 -1.46
N GLY A 206 -12.30 25.51 -2.65
CA GLY A 206 -11.73 26.01 -3.92
C GLY A 206 -11.56 27.53 -3.91
N GLY A 207 -12.55 28.25 -3.38
CA GLY A 207 -12.48 29.71 -3.19
C GLY A 207 -11.38 30.14 -2.21
N VAL A 208 -11.17 29.42 -1.11
CA VAL A 208 -10.13 29.72 -0.12
C VAL A 208 -8.73 29.40 -0.64
N LEU A 209 -8.56 28.27 -1.33
CA LEU A 209 -7.25 27.84 -1.84
C LEU A 209 -6.84 28.56 -3.13
N GLY A 210 -7.79 29.14 -3.86
CA GLY A 210 -7.57 29.85 -5.14
C GLY A 210 -7.20 28.92 -6.31
N THR A 211 -7.14 27.61 -6.09
CA THR A 211 -6.78 26.60 -7.10
C THR A 211 -7.73 25.40 -7.01
N PRO A 212 -8.76 25.33 -7.86
CA PRO A 212 -9.69 24.20 -7.87
C PRO A 212 -9.01 22.85 -8.12
N ASP A 213 -7.94 22.84 -8.94
CA ASP A 213 -7.15 21.64 -9.25
C ASP A 213 -6.42 21.04 -8.04
N ALA A 214 -6.35 21.77 -6.91
CA ALA A 214 -5.77 21.27 -5.68
C ALA A 214 -6.71 20.34 -4.88
N ILE A 215 -7.96 20.17 -5.34
CA ILE A 215 -9.00 19.41 -4.66
C ILE A 215 -9.39 18.22 -5.54
N VAL A 216 -9.49 17.04 -4.92
CA VAL A 216 -10.12 15.88 -5.53
C VAL A 216 -11.29 15.41 -4.68
N THR A 217 -12.35 14.94 -5.34
CA THR A 217 -13.58 14.48 -4.69
C THR A 217 -13.77 12.98 -4.88
N ILE A 218 -14.34 12.26 -3.92
CA ILE A 218 -14.66 10.83 -4.05
C ILE A 218 -16.01 10.57 -3.37
N HIS A 219 -17.04 10.18 -4.11
CA HIS A 219 -18.39 9.91 -3.59
C HIS A 219 -18.98 8.61 -4.13
N GLY A 220 -20.13 8.15 -3.62
CA GLY A 220 -20.74 6.86 -3.97
C GLY A 220 -20.85 6.64 -5.48
N GLY A 221 -21.40 7.61 -6.20
CA GLY A 221 -21.49 7.59 -7.67
C GLY A 221 -20.16 7.72 -8.46
N THR A 222 -18.99 7.77 -7.82
CA THR A 222 -17.70 7.81 -8.54
C THR A 222 -17.30 6.43 -9.04
N HIS A 223 -17.20 6.26 -10.36
CA HIS A 223 -16.80 4.99 -10.98
C HIS A 223 -15.44 4.48 -10.47
N ARG A 224 -15.29 3.14 -10.43
CA ARG A 224 -14.12 2.47 -9.84
C ARG A 224 -12.77 2.93 -10.39
N ASP A 225 -12.65 3.11 -11.71
CA ASP A 225 -11.40 3.52 -12.34
C ASP A 225 -11.08 5.00 -12.12
N GLU A 226 -12.11 5.84 -12.10
CA GLU A 226 -11.97 7.25 -11.75
C GLU A 226 -11.57 7.42 -10.28
N ARG A 227 -12.17 6.63 -9.39
CA ARG A 227 -11.81 6.57 -7.96
C ARG A 227 -10.32 6.25 -7.78
N ARG A 228 -9.79 5.25 -8.50
CA ARG A 228 -8.35 4.90 -8.48
C ARG A 228 -7.48 6.06 -8.98
N LYS A 229 -7.88 6.69 -10.08
CA LYS A 229 -7.15 7.84 -10.65
C LYS A 229 -7.08 9.00 -9.65
N ARG A 230 -8.21 9.36 -9.01
CA ARG A 230 -8.27 10.43 -8.00
C ARG A 230 -7.44 10.10 -6.75
N GLN A 231 -7.39 8.83 -6.34
CA GLN A 231 -6.50 8.37 -5.27
C GLN A 231 -5.02 8.49 -5.62
N ALA A 232 -4.63 8.10 -6.85
CA ALA A 232 -3.24 8.22 -7.32
C ALA A 232 -2.81 9.70 -7.40
N LEU A 233 -3.69 10.57 -7.89
CA LEU A 233 -3.48 12.03 -7.89
C LEU A 233 -3.26 12.54 -6.46
N PHE A 234 -4.17 12.23 -5.54
CA PHE A 234 -4.01 12.63 -4.13
C PHE A 234 -2.73 12.07 -3.50
N ARG A 235 -2.29 10.87 -3.89
CA ARG A 235 -1.10 10.24 -3.33
C ARG A 235 0.20 10.91 -3.78
N SER A 236 0.29 11.21 -5.08
CA SER A 236 1.56 11.42 -5.76
C SER A 236 1.70 12.81 -6.41
N ASP A 237 0.59 13.51 -6.68
CA ASP A 237 0.61 14.86 -7.25
C ASP A 237 0.78 15.91 -6.12
N PRO A 238 1.81 16.77 -6.17
CA PRO A 238 2.04 17.79 -5.15
C PRO A 238 1.03 18.96 -5.19
N GLU A 239 0.40 19.22 -6.35
CA GLU A 239 -0.58 20.30 -6.48
C GLU A 239 -1.90 19.95 -5.79
N VAL A 240 -2.21 18.65 -5.72
CA VAL A 240 -3.41 18.11 -5.05
C VAL A 240 -3.19 18.07 -3.54
N ARG A 241 -3.86 18.94 -2.79
CA ARG A 241 -3.70 19.09 -1.33
C ARG A 241 -4.89 18.58 -0.53
N MET A 242 -6.07 18.53 -1.12
CA MET A 242 -7.32 18.19 -0.42
C MET A 242 -8.02 17.00 -1.08
N LEU A 243 -8.51 16.08 -0.25
CA LEU A 243 -9.43 15.03 -0.66
C LEU A 243 -10.75 15.18 0.10
N LEU A 244 -11.84 15.41 -0.62
CA LEU A 244 -13.20 15.41 -0.05
C LEU A 244 -13.85 14.06 -0.35
N ALA A 245 -14.38 13.39 0.66
CA ALA A 245 -14.94 12.06 0.49
C ALA A 245 -16.27 11.85 1.23
N THR A 246 -17.19 11.11 0.61
CA THR A 246 -18.33 10.51 1.33
C THR A 246 -17.98 9.14 1.90
N ASP A 247 -18.70 8.70 2.94
CA ASP A 247 -18.51 7.38 3.56
C ASP A 247 -18.60 6.24 2.55
N ALA A 248 -19.55 6.34 1.61
CA ALA A 248 -19.79 5.40 0.52
C ALA A 248 -18.54 5.11 -0.34
N ALA A 249 -17.60 6.07 -0.39
CA ALA A 249 -16.47 5.98 -1.29
C ALA A 249 -15.11 6.02 -0.59
N GLY A 250 -15.09 6.27 0.72
CA GLY A 250 -13.92 6.12 1.60
C GLY A 250 -13.66 4.69 2.06
N GLU A 251 -14.63 3.79 1.97
CA GLU A 251 -14.45 2.37 2.33
C GLU A 251 -13.40 1.68 1.45
N GLY A 252 -12.48 0.96 2.09
CA GLY A 252 -11.40 0.20 1.45
C GLY A 252 -10.22 1.02 0.93
N VAL A 253 -10.27 2.35 0.97
CA VAL A 253 -9.20 3.21 0.42
C VAL A 253 -8.01 3.31 1.36
N ASN A 254 -6.78 3.29 0.81
CA ASN A 254 -5.55 3.57 1.55
C ASN A 254 -5.12 5.02 1.36
N LEU A 255 -5.23 5.84 2.41
CA LEU A 255 -5.00 7.30 2.38
C LEU A 255 -3.86 7.76 3.30
N GLN A 256 -2.95 6.85 3.66
CA GLN A 256 -1.79 7.09 4.55
C GLN A 256 -0.85 8.24 4.14
N ASN A 257 -0.98 8.78 2.93
CA ASN A 257 -0.21 9.95 2.47
C ASN A 257 -0.69 11.26 3.13
N ALA A 258 -1.87 11.25 3.75
CA ALA A 258 -2.32 12.30 4.64
C ALA A 258 -2.30 11.80 6.09
N ASN A 259 -2.03 12.73 7.00
CA ASN A 259 -2.10 12.51 8.44
C ASN A 259 -3.03 13.54 9.11
N LEU A 260 -3.70 14.39 8.31
CA LEU A 260 -4.67 15.39 8.75
C LEU A 260 -6.05 14.99 8.23
N MET A 261 -7.03 14.91 9.12
CA MET A 261 -8.39 14.50 8.77
C MET A 261 -9.42 15.35 9.51
N VAL A 262 -10.45 15.77 8.79
CA VAL A 262 -11.62 16.46 9.37
C VAL A 262 -12.87 15.62 9.14
N ASN A 263 -13.60 15.33 10.20
CA ASN A 263 -14.99 14.90 10.11
C ASN A 263 -15.86 16.15 10.12
N TYR A 264 -16.37 16.53 8.95
CA TYR A 264 -17.27 17.67 8.83
C TYR A 264 -18.62 17.36 9.48
N ASP A 265 -19.12 16.13 9.32
CA ASP A 265 -20.25 15.59 10.06
C ASP A 265 -19.87 14.24 10.68
N LEU A 266 -20.57 13.86 11.74
CA LEU A 266 -20.29 12.65 12.49
C LEU A 266 -21.33 11.57 12.17
N PRO A 267 -20.89 10.33 11.90
CA PRO A 267 -21.83 9.25 11.65
C PRO A 267 -22.57 8.86 12.92
N TRP A 268 -23.81 8.41 12.76
CA TRP A 268 -24.64 7.90 13.85
C TRP A 268 -24.22 6.48 14.29
N ASN A 269 -23.37 5.83 13.50
CA ASN A 269 -22.74 4.54 13.81
C ASN A 269 -21.26 4.75 14.22
N PRO A 270 -20.87 4.45 15.48
CA PRO A 270 -19.50 4.60 15.98
C PRO A 270 -18.45 3.83 15.19
N ASN A 271 -18.81 2.68 14.62
CA ASN A 271 -17.88 1.87 13.82
C ASN A 271 -17.42 2.64 12.58
N ARG A 272 -18.29 3.46 11.97
CA ARG A 272 -17.93 4.28 10.81
C ARG A 272 -16.93 5.35 11.17
N LEU A 273 -17.08 5.98 12.35
CA LEU A 273 -16.12 6.98 12.84
C LEU A 273 -14.71 6.38 12.94
N GLU A 274 -14.59 5.18 13.49
CA GLU A 274 -13.30 4.51 13.61
C GLU A 274 -12.76 4.05 12.26
N GLN A 275 -13.61 3.51 11.41
CA GLN A 275 -13.23 3.14 10.06
C GLN A 275 -12.70 4.33 9.25
N ARG A 276 -13.25 5.54 9.42
CA ARG A 276 -12.73 6.78 8.78
C ARG A 276 -11.31 7.08 9.25
N PHE A 277 -11.06 7.04 10.56
CA PHE A 277 -9.73 7.30 11.10
C PHE A 277 -8.72 6.21 10.70
N GLY A 278 -9.17 4.96 10.70
CA GLY A 278 -8.44 3.82 10.17
C GLY A 278 -8.14 3.88 8.67
N ARG A 279 -8.55 4.93 7.92
CA ARG A 279 -8.07 5.18 6.54
C ARG A 279 -6.69 5.84 6.48
N ILE A 280 -6.31 6.58 7.53
CA ILE A 280 -5.01 7.26 7.66
C ILE A 280 -4.12 6.63 8.73
N HIS A 281 -4.71 6.09 9.80
CA HIS A 281 -4.00 5.44 10.90
C HIS A 281 -3.88 3.94 10.63
N ARG A 282 -2.83 3.57 9.88
CA ARG A 282 -2.54 2.19 9.46
C ARG A 282 -1.04 1.91 9.54
N ILE A 283 -0.68 0.62 9.57
CA ILE A 283 0.72 0.17 9.52
C ILE A 283 1.46 0.83 8.36
N GLY A 284 2.52 1.58 8.67
CA GLY A 284 3.31 2.34 7.69
C GLY A 284 3.13 3.85 7.74
N GLN A 285 2.12 4.36 8.46
CA GLN A 285 2.04 5.77 8.83
C GLN A 285 3.17 6.11 9.82
N ARG A 286 3.84 7.25 9.60
CA ARG A 286 4.97 7.70 10.44
C ARG A 286 4.69 9.02 11.14
N GLU A 287 3.77 9.81 10.59
CA GLU A 287 3.36 11.08 11.14
C GLU A 287 2.27 10.90 12.20
N VAL A 288 2.23 11.82 13.18
CA VAL A 288 1.10 11.90 14.13
C VAL A 288 -0.16 12.18 13.33
N CYS A 289 -1.21 11.39 13.58
CA CYS A 289 -2.49 11.58 12.91
C CYS A 289 -3.35 12.54 13.73
N HIS A 290 -3.76 13.65 13.11
CA HIS A 290 -4.64 14.67 13.68
C HIS A 290 -6.04 14.54 13.10
N LEU A 291 -7.04 14.43 13.98
CA LEU A 291 -8.44 14.28 13.64
C LEU A 291 -9.25 15.42 14.27
N TRP A 292 -9.95 16.23 13.49
CA TRP A 292 -10.90 17.23 13.99
C TRP A 292 -12.34 16.78 13.76
N ASN A 293 -13.14 16.78 14.83
CA ASN A 293 -14.58 16.47 14.80
C ASN A 293 -15.36 17.77 15.02
N LEU A 294 -16.11 18.24 14.02
CA LEU A 294 -16.91 19.46 14.14
C LEU A 294 -18.27 19.16 14.77
N VAL A 295 -18.59 19.80 15.90
CA VAL A 295 -19.82 19.56 16.66
C VAL A 295 -20.50 20.87 17.06
N ALA A 296 -21.79 21.01 16.74
CA ALA A 296 -22.61 22.12 17.22
C ALA A 296 -23.13 21.79 18.63
N LYS A 297 -22.49 22.28 19.69
CA LYS A 297 -22.82 21.86 21.07
C LYS A 297 -24.27 22.15 21.49
N GLU A 298 -24.89 23.17 20.91
CA GLU A 298 -26.23 23.65 21.28
C GLU A 298 -27.36 22.85 20.62
N THR A 299 -27.05 21.93 19.69
CA THR A 299 -28.05 21.04 19.09
C THR A 299 -28.31 19.82 19.96
N ARG A 300 -29.48 19.19 19.78
CA ARG A 300 -29.90 18.01 20.55
C ARG A 300 -28.91 16.84 20.37
N GLU A 301 -28.46 16.61 19.14
CA GLU A 301 -27.46 15.60 18.79
C GLU A 301 -26.06 16.01 19.25
N GLY A 302 -25.75 17.30 19.19
CA GLY A 302 -24.45 17.85 19.55
C GLY A 302 -24.11 17.63 21.02
N GLU A 303 -25.09 17.69 21.92
CA GLU A 303 -24.89 17.33 23.33
C GLU A 303 -24.46 15.87 23.49
N VAL A 304 -25.10 14.95 22.76
CA VAL A 304 -24.80 13.51 22.77
C VAL A 304 -23.37 13.27 22.27
N TYR A 305 -23.02 13.85 21.11
CA TYR A 305 -21.68 13.73 20.53
C TYR A 305 -20.60 14.36 21.41
N HIS A 306 -20.86 15.53 21.98
CA HIS A 306 -19.91 16.20 22.87
C HIS A 306 -19.57 15.33 24.08
N ARG A 307 -20.57 14.72 24.71
CA ARG A 307 -20.35 13.77 25.83
C ARG A 307 -19.59 12.53 25.39
N LEU A 308 -20.00 11.90 24.28
CA LEU A 308 -19.33 10.72 23.72
C LEU A 308 -17.85 10.99 23.46
N LEU A 309 -17.53 12.06 22.74
CA LEU A 309 -16.16 12.42 22.39
C LEU A 309 -15.31 12.77 23.61
N THR A 310 -15.87 13.54 24.56
CA THR A 310 -15.18 13.86 25.83
C THR A 310 -14.85 12.59 26.61
N LYS A 311 -15.79 11.64 26.68
CA LYS A 311 -15.56 10.37 27.37
C LYS A 311 -14.49 9.52 26.68
N LEU A 312 -14.51 9.47 25.35
CA LEU A 312 -13.49 8.77 24.57
C LEU A 312 -12.11 9.38 24.74
N GLU A 313 -12.00 10.71 24.80
CA GLU A 313 -10.74 11.40 25.09
C GLU A 313 -10.18 10.96 26.45
N THR A 314 -10.98 10.97 27.53
CA THR A 314 -10.56 10.52 28.88
C THR A 314 -10.10 9.07 28.92
N ILE A 315 -10.84 8.17 28.26
CA ILE A 315 -10.48 6.74 28.24
C ILE A 315 -9.22 6.52 27.38
N ASN A 316 -9.06 7.30 26.30
CA ASN A 316 -7.91 7.21 25.42
C ASN A 316 -6.59 7.55 26.14
N GLU A 317 -6.61 8.53 27.05
CA GLU A 317 -5.47 8.85 27.92
C GLU A 317 -5.09 7.68 28.83
N THR A 318 -6.08 6.90 29.28
CA THR A 318 -5.89 5.74 30.17
C THR A 318 -5.32 4.52 29.45
N PHE A 319 -5.78 4.23 28.22
CA PHE A 319 -5.43 3.00 27.47
C PHE A 319 -4.53 3.22 26.25
N LYS A 320 -3.86 4.37 26.14
CA LYS A 320 -2.84 4.67 25.11
C LYS A 320 -3.27 4.34 23.67
N GLY A 321 -4.48 4.71 23.27
CA GLY A 321 -4.94 4.53 21.87
C GLY A 321 -5.84 3.33 21.58
N ARG A 322 -5.96 2.36 22.49
CA ARG A 322 -6.63 1.06 22.20
C ARG A 322 -8.16 1.04 22.38
N VAL A 323 -8.73 2.13 22.87
CA VAL A 323 -10.17 2.25 23.19
C VAL A 323 -11.04 2.14 21.95
N PHE A 324 -10.51 2.62 20.83
CA PHE A 324 -11.26 2.71 19.60
C PHE A 324 -11.42 1.37 18.88
N ASP A 325 -10.55 0.38 19.18
CA ASP A 325 -10.60 -0.97 18.60
C ASP A 325 -11.86 -1.75 19.04
N ILE A 326 -12.49 -1.33 20.14
CA ILE A 326 -13.63 -2.01 20.78
C ILE A 326 -14.92 -1.17 20.71
N LEU A 327 -14.91 -0.02 20.03
CA LEU A 327 -16.08 0.86 19.94
C LEU A 327 -17.35 0.14 19.45
N GLY A 328 -17.20 -0.83 18.55
CA GLY A 328 -18.31 -1.64 18.06
C GLY A 328 -18.92 -2.56 19.12
N GLU A 329 -18.09 -3.13 19.98
CA GLU A 329 -18.50 -4.07 21.04
C GLU A 329 -19.13 -3.32 22.23
N VAL A 330 -18.76 -2.05 22.43
CA VAL A 330 -19.26 -1.22 23.54
C VAL A 330 -20.74 -0.86 23.36
N PHE A 331 -21.24 -0.69 22.12
CA PHE A 331 -22.62 -0.30 21.84
C PHE A 331 -23.56 -1.47 21.47
N GLU A 332 -23.22 -2.72 21.84
CA GLU A 332 -24.04 -3.91 21.55
C GLU A 332 -25.44 -3.89 22.17
N GLU A 333 -25.59 -3.39 23.41
CA GLU A 333 -26.86 -3.39 24.14
C GLU A 333 -27.80 -2.26 23.71
N ARG A 334 -27.24 -1.13 23.25
CA ARG A 334 -28.01 0.03 22.79
C ARG A 334 -27.21 0.86 21.81
N SER A 335 -27.73 1.04 20.60
CA SER A 335 -27.02 1.75 19.54
C SER A 335 -26.98 3.27 19.79
N LEU A 336 -25.92 3.92 19.32
CA LEU A 336 -25.81 5.38 19.35
C LEU A 336 -26.97 6.06 18.59
N LYS A 337 -27.44 5.43 17.51
CA LYS A 337 -28.61 5.86 16.74
C LYS A 337 -29.85 6.00 17.60
N GLU A 338 -30.15 5.02 18.45
CA GLU A 338 -31.31 5.10 19.36
C GLU A 338 -31.20 6.29 20.34
N LEU A 339 -30.00 6.53 20.88
CA LEU A 339 -29.76 7.65 21.79
C LEU A 339 -29.96 9.00 21.10
N LEU A 340 -29.52 9.13 19.85
CA LEU A 340 -29.71 10.34 19.06
C LEU A 340 -31.18 10.57 18.72
N LEU A 341 -31.91 9.52 18.33
CA LEU A 341 -33.36 9.59 18.09
C LEU A 341 -34.13 9.99 19.35
N ASP A 342 -33.80 9.40 20.50
CA ASP A 342 -34.41 9.78 21.78
C ASP A 342 -34.14 11.24 22.13
N ALA A 343 -32.92 11.73 21.89
CA ALA A 343 -32.57 13.12 22.11
C ALA A 343 -33.37 14.05 21.19
N ILE A 344 -33.54 13.72 19.91
CA ILE A 344 -34.33 14.54 18.98
C ILE A 344 -35.80 14.58 19.40
N ARG A 345 -36.36 13.42 19.80
CA ARG A 345 -37.79 13.28 20.09
C ARG A 345 -38.20 13.79 21.46
N TYR A 346 -37.36 13.61 22.47
CA TYR A 346 -37.78 13.69 23.87
C TYR A 346 -36.84 14.50 24.77
N ASN A 347 -35.95 15.35 24.23
CA ASN A 347 -35.01 16.15 25.06
C ASN A 347 -35.69 16.99 26.16
N ASP A 348 -36.96 17.36 25.96
CA ASP A 348 -37.74 18.16 26.90
C ASP A 348 -38.13 17.37 28.17
N LEU A 349 -38.01 16.04 28.15
CA LEU A 349 -38.32 15.18 29.30
C LEU A 349 -37.09 15.02 30.22
N PRO A 350 -37.18 15.41 31.51
CA PRO A 350 -36.08 15.28 32.47
C PRO A 350 -35.54 13.85 32.60
N ALA A 351 -36.41 12.84 32.47
CA ALA A 351 -36.02 11.44 32.51
C ALA A 351 -35.15 11.01 31.32
N VAL A 352 -35.33 11.62 30.14
CA VAL A 352 -34.50 11.33 28.96
C VAL A 352 -33.16 12.04 29.06
N ARG A 353 -33.12 13.28 29.56
CA ARG A 353 -31.87 13.96 29.93
C ARG A 353 -31.06 13.19 30.97
N ALA A 354 -31.71 12.60 31.97
CA ALA A 354 -31.06 11.73 32.95
C ALA A 354 -30.50 10.45 32.30
N ARG A 355 -31.19 9.87 31.31
CA ARG A 355 -30.72 8.70 30.55
C ARG A 355 -29.61 9.02 29.55
N LEU A 356 -29.41 10.26 29.13
CA LEU A 356 -28.22 10.63 28.35
C LEU A 356 -26.91 10.45 29.15
N HIS A 357 -26.98 10.34 30.49
CA HIS A 357 -25.86 9.90 31.33
C HIS A 357 -25.56 8.40 31.21
N THR A 358 -26.38 7.61 30.51
CA THR A 358 -26.09 6.18 30.26
C THR A 358 -24.86 6.00 29.36
N ILE A 359 -24.44 7.02 28.59
CA ILE A 359 -23.16 7.01 27.86
C ILE A 359 -21.98 6.82 28.82
N ASP A 360 -22.05 7.40 30.03
CA ASP A 360 -21.00 7.25 31.04
C ASP A 360 -20.92 5.83 31.59
N THR A 361 -22.05 5.10 31.66
CA THR A 361 -22.11 3.70 32.10
C THR A 361 -21.74 2.71 31.00
N VAL A 362 -22.06 3.02 29.74
CA VAL A 362 -21.73 2.17 28.57
C VAL A 362 -20.22 2.20 28.33
N LEU A 363 -19.59 3.38 28.47
CA LEU A 363 -18.15 3.58 28.35
C LEU A 363 -17.44 3.48 29.71
N ASP A 364 -17.75 2.43 30.49
CA ASP A 364 -17.05 2.18 31.74
C ASP A 364 -15.65 1.56 31.50
N THR A 365 -14.67 2.09 32.22
CA THR A 365 -13.25 1.75 32.17
C THR A 365 -13.01 0.26 32.44
N SER A 366 -13.80 -0.34 33.33
CA SER A 366 -13.68 -1.76 33.73
C SER A 366 -14.12 -2.70 32.62
N ARG A 367 -15.30 -2.45 32.02
CA ARG A 367 -15.85 -3.22 30.89
C ARG A 367 -14.92 -3.17 29.67
N ILE A 368 -14.36 -1.99 29.38
CA ILE A 368 -13.40 -1.79 28.29
C ILE A 368 -12.13 -2.63 28.50
N LYS A 369 -11.65 -2.74 29.73
CA LYS A 369 -10.48 -3.55 30.06
C LYS A 369 -10.73 -5.03 29.81
N GLU A 370 -11.89 -5.56 30.21
CA GLU A 370 -12.28 -6.96 29.97
C GLU A 370 -12.35 -7.30 28.47
N LEU A 371 -12.94 -6.41 27.66
CA LEU A 371 -13.02 -6.58 26.20
C LEU A 371 -11.62 -6.58 25.55
N LEU A 372 -10.73 -5.69 25.99
CA LEU A 372 -9.35 -5.64 25.51
C LEU A 372 -8.54 -6.90 25.84
N GLU A 373 -8.73 -7.47 27.03
CA GLU A 373 -8.09 -8.73 27.45
C GLU A 373 -8.59 -9.92 26.63
N ARG A 374 -9.91 -10.00 26.39
CA ARG A 374 -10.52 -11.03 25.54
C ARG A 374 -10.03 -10.99 24.09
N SER A 375 -9.88 -9.79 23.53
CA SER A 375 -9.42 -9.60 22.15
C SER A 375 -7.91 -9.88 21.98
N ALA A 376 -7.11 -9.62 23.02
CA ALA A 376 -5.67 -9.91 23.01
C ALA A 376 -5.34 -11.41 22.98
N LEU A 377 -6.19 -12.26 23.57
CA LEU A 377 -6.04 -13.73 23.57
C LEU A 377 -6.28 -14.36 22.19
N ALA A 378 -6.99 -13.67 21.28
CA ALA A 378 -7.33 -14.19 19.95
C ALA A 378 -6.30 -13.83 18.86
N GLN A 379 -5.38 -12.89 19.11
CA GLN A 379 -4.32 -12.56 18.16
C GLN A 379 -3.11 -13.45 18.40
N GLU A 380 -2.85 -14.40 17.47
CA GLU A 380 -1.58 -15.14 17.42
C GLU A 380 -0.41 -14.15 17.34
N THR A 381 0.26 -13.92 18.47
CA THR A 381 1.57 -13.25 18.49
C THR A 381 2.56 -14.13 17.72
N MET A 382 3.10 -13.61 16.61
CA MET A 382 4.22 -14.23 15.89
C MET A 382 5.36 -14.52 16.87
N SER A 383 5.75 -15.78 17.00
CA SER A 383 6.86 -16.17 17.87
C SER A 383 8.20 -15.65 17.32
N PRO A 384 9.19 -15.36 18.17
CA PRO A 384 10.52 -14.92 17.75
C PRO A 384 11.18 -15.90 16.76
N GLU A 385 11.00 -17.21 16.96
CA GLU A 385 11.57 -18.25 16.09
C GLU A 385 11.02 -18.19 14.66
N ARG A 386 9.73 -17.88 14.49
CA ARG A 386 9.10 -17.66 13.19
C ARG A 386 9.52 -16.34 12.53
N LEU A 387 9.86 -15.32 13.32
CA LEU A 387 10.42 -14.08 12.79
C LEU A 387 11.84 -14.30 12.25
N TYR A 388 12.63 -15.18 12.88
CA TYR A 388 14.00 -15.49 12.44
C TYR A 388 14.05 -16.27 11.12
N SER A 389 13.22 -17.30 10.94
CA SER A 389 13.19 -18.05 9.67
C SER A 389 12.75 -17.18 8.48
N VAL A 390 11.78 -16.28 8.71
CA VAL A 390 11.35 -15.29 7.71
C VAL A 390 12.48 -14.30 7.40
N LYS A 391 13.26 -13.88 8.39
CA LYS A 391 14.41 -12.98 8.18
C LYS A 391 15.49 -13.64 7.30
N GLU A 392 15.83 -14.90 7.55
CA GLU A 392 16.85 -15.63 6.77
C GLU A 392 16.40 -15.85 5.31
N GLU A 393 15.11 -16.16 5.07
CA GLU A 393 14.55 -16.23 3.72
C GLU A 393 14.52 -14.86 3.02
N MET A 394 14.22 -13.79 3.77
CA MET A 394 14.25 -12.42 3.24
C MET A 394 15.67 -12.01 2.85
N GLU A 395 16.70 -12.38 3.63
CA GLU A 395 18.11 -12.10 3.34
C GLU A 395 18.60 -12.83 2.08
N LYS A 396 18.27 -14.12 1.93
CA LYS A 396 18.58 -14.88 0.70
C LYS A 396 17.88 -14.29 -0.53
N ALA A 397 16.64 -13.81 -0.37
CA ALA A 397 15.90 -13.15 -1.45
C ALA A 397 16.46 -11.76 -1.79
N GLU A 398 16.96 -11.03 -0.80
CA GLU A 398 17.56 -9.70 -0.96
C GLU A 398 18.90 -9.77 -1.70
N ALA A 399 19.73 -10.79 -1.40
CA ALA A 399 20.96 -11.09 -2.13
C ALA A 399 20.74 -11.41 -3.62
N ARG A 400 19.61 -12.06 -3.95
CA ARG A 400 19.25 -12.45 -5.32
C ARG A 400 18.48 -11.36 -6.08
N ARG A 401 18.13 -10.26 -5.42
CA ARG A 401 17.33 -9.19 -6.03
C ARG A 401 18.24 -8.28 -6.85
N LEU A 402 17.75 -7.81 -8.01
CA LEU A 402 18.38 -6.68 -8.69
C LEU A 402 18.49 -5.53 -7.71
N GLN A 403 19.73 -5.16 -7.44
CA GLN A 403 20.05 -4.18 -6.42
C GLN A 403 19.46 -2.81 -6.78
N PRO A 404 18.95 -2.02 -5.81
CA PRO A 404 18.47 -0.65 -6.00
C PRO A 404 19.33 0.21 -6.93
N TYR A 405 20.66 0.12 -6.83
CA TYR A 405 21.59 0.87 -7.67
C TYR A 405 21.53 0.47 -9.16
N PHE A 406 21.38 -0.83 -9.49
CA PHE A 406 21.18 -1.27 -10.87
C PHE A 406 19.88 -0.72 -11.43
N VAL A 407 18.80 -0.82 -10.65
CA VAL A 407 17.48 -0.32 -11.04
C VAL A 407 17.55 1.19 -11.31
N ARG A 408 18.25 1.94 -10.47
CA ARG A 408 18.48 3.38 -10.63
C ARG A 408 19.29 3.71 -11.87
N SER A 409 20.47 3.10 -12.01
CA SER A 409 21.38 3.38 -13.13
C SER A 409 20.73 3.01 -14.46
N PHE A 410 20.08 1.85 -14.55
CA PHE A 410 19.31 1.45 -15.72
C PHE A 410 18.19 2.46 -16.02
N PHE A 411 17.35 2.76 -15.03
CA PHE A 411 16.19 3.63 -15.25
C PHE A 411 16.60 5.04 -15.68
N MET A 412 17.60 5.64 -15.04
CA MET A 412 18.05 6.98 -15.39
C MET A 412 18.51 7.06 -16.85
N THR A 413 19.40 6.17 -17.26
CA THR A 413 19.92 6.12 -18.63
C THR A 413 18.81 5.83 -19.63
N ALA A 414 17.97 4.84 -19.34
CA ALA A 414 16.83 4.46 -20.19
C ALA A 414 15.82 5.59 -20.34
N PHE A 415 15.50 6.28 -19.24
CA PHE A 415 14.55 7.37 -19.23
C PHE A 415 15.07 8.57 -20.00
N GLU A 416 16.36 8.90 -19.86
CA GLU A 416 17.03 9.95 -20.62
C GLU A 416 17.05 9.64 -22.13
N GLN A 417 17.40 8.42 -22.53
CA GLN A 417 17.37 7.98 -23.94
C GLN A 417 15.98 8.09 -24.57
N LEU A 418 14.93 7.90 -23.79
CA LEU A 418 13.54 8.06 -24.23
C LEU A 418 13.03 9.52 -24.15
N GLY A 419 13.90 10.48 -23.85
CA GLY A 419 13.62 11.92 -23.81
C GLY A 419 13.05 12.42 -22.48
N GLY A 420 13.10 11.62 -21.43
CA GLY A 420 12.74 12.01 -20.07
C GLY A 420 13.87 12.74 -19.36
N SER A 421 13.54 13.52 -18.31
CA SER A 421 14.56 14.14 -17.45
C SER A 421 14.20 14.00 -15.98
N MET A 422 15.23 13.83 -15.16
CA MET A 422 15.12 13.62 -13.73
C MET A 422 16.20 14.42 -13.02
N TYR A 423 15.85 15.11 -11.93
CA TYR A 423 16.75 16.02 -11.23
C TYR A 423 16.92 15.61 -9.77
N PRO A 424 18.16 15.56 -9.23
CA PRO A 424 18.39 15.28 -7.82
C PRO A 424 17.83 16.42 -6.96
N ARG A 425 17.21 16.08 -5.82
CA ARG A 425 16.66 17.06 -4.87
C ARG A 425 17.23 16.87 -3.47
N GLU A 426 16.96 15.73 -2.87
CA GLU A 426 17.55 15.32 -1.60
C GLU A 426 18.37 14.04 -1.80
N CYS A 427 19.16 13.64 -0.80
CA CYS A 427 19.95 12.40 -0.89
C CYS A 427 19.05 11.19 -1.22
N GLY A 428 19.36 10.49 -2.32
CA GLY A 428 18.60 9.34 -2.80
C GLY A 428 17.22 9.66 -3.41
N ARG A 429 16.88 10.95 -3.61
CA ARG A 429 15.55 11.40 -4.05
C ARG A 429 15.63 12.35 -5.23
N PHE A 430 14.75 12.12 -6.19
CA PHE A 430 14.75 12.82 -7.46
C PHE A 430 13.37 13.35 -7.81
N GLU A 431 13.31 14.43 -8.58
CA GLU A 431 12.07 14.96 -9.14
C GLU A 431 12.00 14.66 -10.64
N ILE A 432 10.81 14.29 -11.12
CA ILE A 432 10.51 14.17 -12.56
C ILE A 432 9.53 15.27 -12.92
N THR A 433 10.00 16.31 -13.60
CA THR A 433 9.17 17.45 -14.01
C THR A 433 8.30 17.12 -15.22
N HIS A 434 8.76 16.21 -16.09
CA HIS A 434 8.03 15.82 -17.29
C HIS A 434 8.30 14.35 -17.67
N VAL A 435 7.23 13.59 -17.90
CA VAL A 435 7.27 12.27 -18.51
C VAL A 435 6.83 12.34 -19.98
N PRO A 436 7.70 11.94 -20.93
CA PRO A 436 7.43 11.90 -22.36
C PRO A 436 6.10 11.23 -22.73
N THR A 437 5.47 11.73 -23.80
CA THR A 437 4.19 11.21 -24.28
C THR A 437 4.29 9.75 -24.74
N SER A 438 5.39 9.35 -25.40
CA SER A 438 5.64 7.97 -25.85
C SER A 438 5.55 6.96 -24.70
N ILE A 439 6.13 7.29 -23.55
CA ILE A 439 6.11 6.45 -22.34
C ILE A 439 4.67 6.37 -21.77
N ARG A 440 3.97 7.50 -21.69
CA ARG A 440 2.58 7.55 -21.20
C ARG A 440 1.61 6.81 -22.13
N GLU A 441 1.83 6.86 -23.44
CA GLU A 441 1.06 6.09 -24.41
C GLU A 441 1.37 4.60 -24.34
N ARG A 442 2.64 4.23 -24.12
CA ARG A 442 3.00 2.82 -23.91
C ARG A 442 2.28 2.24 -22.71
N ASP A 443 2.30 2.94 -21.57
CA ASP A 443 1.57 2.57 -20.36
C ASP A 443 0.10 2.24 -20.69
N ARG A 444 -0.60 3.12 -21.40
CA ARG A 444 -2.00 2.88 -21.83
C ARG A 444 -2.19 1.58 -22.60
N ARG A 445 -1.24 1.18 -23.44
CA ARG A 445 -1.30 -0.08 -24.22
C ARG A 445 -0.99 -1.31 -23.37
N ILE A 446 -0.12 -1.17 -22.36
CA ILE A 446 0.30 -2.30 -21.49
C ILE A 446 -0.42 -2.31 -20.14
N THR A 447 -1.36 -1.39 -19.92
CA THR A 447 -2.19 -1.27 -18.71
C THR A 447 -2.79 -2.63 -18.36
N GLY A 448 -2.69 -3.02 -17.09
CA GLY A 448 -3.22 -4.28 -16.60
C GLY A 448 -2.25 -5.47 -16.67
N ARG A 449 -1.07 -5.33 -17.27
CA ARG A 449 0.02 -6.32 -17.13
C ARG A 449 0.45 -6.49 -15.67
N ASN A 450 0.42 -5.42 -14.88
CA ASN A 450 0.59 -5.47 -13.43
C ASN A 450 -0.77 -5.29 -12.71
N ARG A 451 -1.36 -6.38 -12.22
CA ARG A 451 -2.61 -6.32 -11.44
C ARG A 451 -2.42 -5.71 -10.04
N ARG A 452 -1.18 -5.64 -9.53
CA ARG A 452 -0.87 -5.10 -8.20
C ARG A 452 -0.76 -3.57 -8.21
N GLU A 453 -0.36 -2.98 -9.33
CA GLU A 453 -0.27 -1.53 -9.51
C GLU A 453 -1.04 -1.11 -10.74
N LEU A 454 -2.24 -0.57 -10.47
CA LEU A 454 -3.20 -0.10 -11.47
C LEU A 454 -3.11 1.42 -11.67
N GLU A 455 -2.12 2.06 -11.06
CA GLU A 455 -1.94 3.49 -11.17
C GLU A 455 -1.35 3.83 -12.55
N PRO A 456 -1.90 4.81 -13.27
CA PRO A 456 -1.36 5.18 -14.57
C PRO A 456 -0.05 5.95 -14.41
N VAL A 457 0.76 5.96 -15.46
CA VAL A 457 1.94 6.85 -15.53
C VAL A 457 1.50 8.31 -15.51
N LEU A 458 2.00 9.06 -14.53
CA LEU A 458 1.71 10.48 -14.34
C LEU A 458 2.56 11.35 -15.28
N LYS A 459 2.16 12.60 -15.47
CA LYS A 459 2.93 13.58 -16.27
C LYS A 459 4.20 14.05 -15.56
N ARG A 460 4.20 14.01 -14.23
CA ARG A 460 5.27 14.47 -13.33
C ARG A 460 5.18 13.74 -12.01
N TYR A 461 6.29 13.68 -11.29
CA TYR A 461 6.40 13.05 -9.98
C TYR A 461 7.19 13.97 -9.05
N ASP A 462 6.62 14.35 -7.91
CA ASP A 462 7.26 15.26 -6.94
C ASP A 462 8.57 14.69 -6.41
N ARG A 463 8.51 13.46 -5.87
CA ARG A 463 9.70 12.73 -5.42
C ARG A 463 9.61 11.29 -5.84
N VAL A 464 10.70 10.80 -6.42
CA VAL A 464 10.93 9.40 -6.72
C VAL A 464 12.23 8.95 -6.07
N CYS A 465 12.29 7.69 -5.66
CA CYS A 465 13.47 7.08 -5.08
C CYS A 465 13.62 5.64 -5.57
N PHE A 466 14.80 5.06 -5.40
CA PHE A 466 15.09 3.67 -5.76
C PHE A 466 15.34 2.79 -4.52
N GLU A 467 15.56 3.43 -3.39
CA GLU A 467 15.85 2.83 -2.09
C GLU A 467 14.68 3.05 -1.13
N LYS A 468 14.47 2.10 -0.21
CA LYS A 468 13.34 2.16 0.73
C LYS A 468 13.56 3.21 1.81
N GLU A 469 14.81 3.48 2.15
CA GLU A 469 15.27 4.43 3.14
C GLU A 469 14.97 5.86 2.67
N ALA A 470 15.16 6.12 1.38
CA ALA A 470 14.85 7.38 0.72
C ALA A 470 13.34 7.61 0.46
N LEU A 471 12.50 6.59 0.66
CA LEU A 471 11.05 6.70 0.53
C LEU A 471 10.49 7.76 1.48
N GLN A 472 10.95 7.70 2.72
CA GLN A 472 10.67 8.68 3.77
C GLN A 472 11.85 8.63 4.75
N PRO A 473 12.85 9.52 4.60
CA PRO A 473 14.04 9.51 5.44
C PRO A 473 13.68 9.66 6.92
N LEU A 474 14.28 8.83 7.78
CA LEU A 474 13.99 8.82 9.23
C LEU A 474 14.51 10.08 9.93
N ASP A 475 15.60 10.65 9.42
CA ASP A 475 16.23 11.88 9.87
C ASP A 475 15.44 13.14 9.49
N LYS A 476 14.53 13.04 8.51
CA LYS A 476 13.71 14.16 7.99
C LYS A 476 12.26 13.73 7.75
N PRO A 477 11.50 13.42 8.81
CA PRO A 477 10.14 12.87 8.69
C PRO A 477 9.17 13.81 7.95
N GLY A 478 9.38 15.13 8.06
CA GLY A 478 8.54 16.16 7.42
C GLY A 478 8.66 16.28 5.89
N LEU A 479 9.49 15.47 5.22
CA LEU A 479 9.54 15.43 3.76
C LEU A 479 8.37 14.61 3.20
N ALA A 480 7.71 15.13 2.16
CA ALA A 480 6.68 14.40 1.41
C ALA A 480 7.18 13.02 1.00
N ARG A 481 6.36 11.97 1.07
CA ARG A 481 6.76 10.59 0.73
C ARG A 481 7.13 10.46 -0.75
N ALA A 482 8.26 9.82 -1.07
CA ALA A 482 8.65 9.53 -2.44
C ALA A 482 7.89 8.32 -3.00
N VAL A 483 7.79 8.25 -4.33
CA VAL A 483 7.37 7.07 -5.07
C VAL A 483 8.58 6.16 -5.25
N LEU A 484 8.47 4.90 -4.83
CA LEU A 484 9.52 3.90 -5.03
C LEU A 484 9.49 3.43 -6.49
N MET A 485 10.57 3.68 -7.24
CA MET A 485 10.79 3.06 -8.53
C MET A 485 11.29 1.64 -8.35
N HIS A 486 10.56 0.69 -8.90
CA HIS A 486 10.95 -0.72 -8.95
C HIS A 486 10.51 -1.34 -10.27
N PRO A 487 11.01 -2.54 -10.65
CA PRO A 487 10.71 -3.19 -11.94
C PRO A 487 9.22 -3.35 -12.29
N GLY A 488 8.35 -3.35 -11.27
CA GLY A 488 6.90 -3.46 -11.44
C GLY A 488 6.15 -2.13 -11.56
N HIS A 489 6.81 -1.00 -11.28
CA HIS A 489 6.17 0.31 -11.32
C HIS A 489 5.76 0.64 -12.77
N PRO A 490 4.54 1.18 -13.02
CA PRO A 490 4.03 1.47 -14.37
C PRO A 490 5.01 2.24 -15.25
N LEU A 491 5.68 3.26 -14.69
CA LEU A 491 6.68 4.05 -15.42
C LEU A 491 7.92 3.22 -15.80
N MET A 492 8.41 2.37 -14.89
CA MET A 492 9.54 1.47 -15.15
C MET A 492 9.18 0.40 -16.18
N LEU A 493 7.96 -0.14 -16.12
CA LEU A 493 7.45 -1.11 -17.08
C LEU A 493 7.34 -0.50 -18.48
N ALA A 494 6.77 0.70 -18.61
CA ALA A 494 6.65 1.39 -19.88
C ALA A 494 8.02 1.69 -20.49
N VAL A 495 8.99 2.15 -19.69
CA VAL A 495 10.38 2.37 -20.12
C VAL A 495 11.05 1.07 -20.57
N SER A 496 10.95 0.01 -19.76
CA SER A 496 11.59 -1.28 -20.05
C SER A 496 10.99 -1.94 -21.30
N ASP A 497 9.67 -1.87 -21.46
CA ASP A 497 8.96 -2.49 -22.58
C ASP A 497 9.25 -1.77 -23.91
N LEU A 498 9.41 -0.44 -23.90
CA LEU A 498 9.89 0.33 -25.06
C LEU A 498 11.32 -0.07 -25.45
N LEU A 499 12.24 -0.16 -24.48
CA LEU A 499 13.62 -0.55 -24.76
C LEU A 499 13.73 -1.98 -25.28
N LEU A 500 12.99 -2.92 -24.69
CA LEU A 500 12.96 -4.30 -25.18
C LEU A 500 12.39 -4.37 -26.60
N GLU A 501 11.34 -3.61 -26.92
CA GLU A 501 10.81 -3.53 -28.29
C GLU A 501 11.86 -2.98 -29.28
N GLN A 502 12.64 -1.97 -28.88
CA GLN A 502 13.67 -1.37 -29.73
C GLN A 502 14.91 -2.27 -29.92
N HIS A 503 15.30 -3.05 -28.90
CA HIS A 503 16.60 -3.74 -28.87
C HIS A 503 16.53 -5.27 -28.80
N ALA A 504 15.35 -5.90 -28.75
CA ALA A 504 15.24 -7.37 -28.64
C ALA A 504 15.99 -8.14 -29.74
N ASN A 505 16.02 -7.61 -30.97
CA ASN A 505 16.73 -8.26 -32.08
C ASN A 505 18.25 -8.27 -31.89
N LEU A 506 18.82 -7.28 -31.17
CA LEU A 506 20.26 -7.23 -30.87
C LEU A 506 20.67 -8.38 -29.94
N LEU A 507 19.81 -8.77 -29.01
CA LEU A 507 20.07 -9.91 -28.12
C LEU A 507 20.19 -11.23 -28.90
N ARG A 508 19.39 -11.39 -29.96
CA ARG A 508 19.45 -12.58 -30.84
C ARG A 508 20.66 -12.60 -31.78
N GLN A 509 21.13 -11.42 -32.20
CA GLN A 509 22.36 -11.31 -33.00
C GLN A 509 23.59 -11.77 -32.20
N GLY A 510 23.56 -11.54 -30.88
CA GLY A 510 24.63 -11.89 -29.95
C GLY A 510 25.79 -10.89 -29.95
N SER A 511 26.70 -11.04 -28.98
CA SER A 511 27.86 -10.16 -28.80
C SER A 511 29.14 -10.96 -28.51
N ALA A 512 30.29 -10.30 -28.64
CA ALA A 512 31.57 -10.79 -28.12
C ALA A 512 31.97 -9.91 -26.94
N LEU A 513 32.25 -10.54 -25.80
CA LEU A 513 32.60 -9.90 -24.55
C LEU A 513 33.93 -10.46 -24.04
N VAL A 514 34.68 -9.65 -23.30
CA VAL A 514 35.94 -10.04 -22.67
C VAL A 514 35.71 -10.22 -21.18
N ASP A 515 36.22 -11.31 -20.61
CA ASP A 515 36.27 -11.51 -19.15
C ASP A 515 37.65 -11.06 -18.64
N PRO A 516 37.76 -9.88 -18.00
CA PRO A 516 39.02 -9.35 -17.51
C PRO A 516 39.60 -10.16 -16.33
N ALA A 517 38.77 -10.96 -15.66
CA ALA A 517 39.18 -11.74 -14.50
C ALA A 517 39.63 -13.17 -14.86
N ASP A 518 39.30 -13.64 -16.07
CA ASP A 518 39.66 -14.98 -16.56
C ASP A 518 41.03 -14.97 -17.25
N ASP A 519 42.05 -15.48 -16.54
CA ASP A 519 43.41 -15.67 -17.05
C ASP A 519 43.55 -16.89 -17.99
N GLY A 520 42.47 -17.66 -18.20
CA GLY A 520 42.45 -18.81 -19.09
C GLY A 520 42.62 -18.44 -20.56
N VAL A 521 42.70 -19.47 -21.41
CA VAL A 521 42.82 -19.32 -22.88
C VAL A 521 41.63 -19.89 -23.64
N ASP A 522 40.71 -20.58 -22.95
CA ASP A 522 39.58 -21.25 -23.57
C ASP A 522 38.34 -20.34 -23.61
N PRO A 523 37.87 -19.92 -24.81
CA PRO A 523 36.66 -19.13 -24.94
C PRO A 523 35.43 -19.99 -24.66
N TRP A 524 34.33 -19.36 -24.23
CA TRP A 524 33.09 -20.06 -23.90
C TRP A 524 31.85 -19.25 -24.30
N LEU A 525 30.72 -19.93 -24.49
CA LEU A 525 29.44 -19.28 -24.82
C LEU A 525 28.59 -19.09 -23.57
N MET A 526 28.10 -17.88 -23.39
CA MET A 526 27.09 -17.53 -22.39
C MET A 526 25.72 -17.46 -23.05
N PHE A 527 24.77 -18.29 -22.62
CA PHE A 527 23.38 -18.20 -23.04
C PHE A 527 22.52 -17.56 -21.95
N LEU A 528 21.64 -16.64 -22.37
CA LEU A 528 20.66 -15.98 -21.51
C LEU A 528 19.32 -16.69 -21.69
N LEU A 529 18.86 -17.40 -20.66
CA LEU A 529 17.61 -18.14 -20.67
C LEU A 529 16.60 -17.50 -19.73
N THR A 530 15.34 -17.50 -20.13
CA THR A 530 14.23 -17.20 -19.24
C THR A 530 13.40 -18.43 -18.96
N HIS A 531 13.04 -18.62 -17.70
CA HIS A 531 12.12 -19.67 -17.29
C HIS A 531 10.94 -19.05 -16.53
N GLU A 532 9.72 -19.39 -16.93
CA GLU A 532 8.47 -18.90 -16.33
C GLU A 532 7.74 -20.02 -15.62
N VAL A 533 7.32 -19.76 -14.38
CA VAL A 533 6.37 -20.59 -13.64
C VAL A 533 5.02 -19.88 -13.69
N LYS A 534 3.97 -20.58 -14.12
CA LYS A 534 2.64 -20.02 -14.38
C LYS A 534 1.60 -20.60 -13.42
N SER A 535 0.48 -19.90 -13.21
CA SER A 535 -0.70 -20.47 -12.57
C SER A 535 -1.53 -21.28 -13.56
N GLY A 536 -2.51 -22.02 -13.07
CA GLY A 536 -3.43 -22.81 -13.90
C GLY A 536 -4.21 -22.02 -14.96
N ASP A 537 -4.37 -20.72 -14.79
CA ASP A 537 -5.00 -19.79 -15.76
C ASP A 537 -3.99 -19.18 -16.75
N GLY A 538 -2.72 -19.60 -16.72
CA GLY A 538 -1.66 -19.14 -17.62
C GLY A 538 -0.95 -17.85 -17.20
N GLN A 539 -1.33 -17.24 -16.06
CA GLN A 539 -0.65 -16.05 -15.56
C GLN A 539 0.77 -16.40 -15.05
N VAL A 540 1.78 -15.60 -15.42
CA VAL A 540 3.16 -15.78 -14.93
C VAL A 540 3.23 -15.44 -13.43
N LEU A 541 3.53 -16.44 -12.60
CA LEU A 541 3.71 -16.29 -11.15
C LEU A 541 5.13 -15.88 -10.80
N SER A 542 6.11 -16.44 -11.51
CA SER A 542 7.53 -16.13 -11.36
C SER A 542 8.23 -16.24 -12.70
N LYS A 543 9.17 -15.34 -12.96
CA LYS A 543 10.02 -15.35 -14.14
C LYS A 543 11.46 -15.17 -13.69
N ARG A 544 12.34 -16.08 -14.10
CA ARG A 544 13.75 -16.08 -13.74
C ARG A 544 14.60 -15.98 -15.01
N LEU A 545 15.55 -15.05 -15.00
CA LEU A 545 16.64 -14.99 -15.96
C LEU A 545 17.78 -15.87 -15.44
N GLN A 546 18.35 -16.70 -16.29
CA GLN A 546 19.40 -17.65 -15.97
C GLN A 546 20.50 -17.56 -17.01
N PHE A 547 21.75 -17.79 -16.57
CA PHE A 547 22.92 -17.74 -17.44
C PHE A 547 23.57 -19.12 -17.44
N VAL A 548 23.79 -19.68 -18.63
CA VAL A 548 24.42 -20.98 -18.81
C VAL A 548 25.72 -20.79 -19.60
N ARG A 549 26.80 -21.35 -19.06
CA ARG A 549 28.10 -21.44 -19.71
C ARG A 549 28.17 -22.74 -20.51
N VAL A 550 28.61 -22.65 -21.75
CA VAL A 550 28.87 -23.78 -22.64
C VAL A 550 30.30 -23.68 -23.15
N ASN A 551 31.13 -24.67 -22.80
CA ASN A 551 32.54 -24.72 -23.19
C ASN A 551 32.71 -25.37 -24.59
N PRO A 552 33.89 -25.25 -25.22
CA PRO A 552 34.15 -25.83 -26.54
C PRO A 552 33.98 -27.35 -26.60
N ASP A 553 34.27 -28.05 -25.50
CA ASP A 553 34.07 -29.51 -25.34
C ASP A 553 32.58 -29.91 -25.23
N GLY A 554 31.68 -28.93 -25.07
CA GLY A 554 30.26 -29.15 -24.89
C GLY A 554 29.80 -29.31 -23.44
N SER A 555 30.72 -29.24 -22.48
CA SER A 555 30.36 -29.21 -21.07
C SER A 555 29.54 -27.95 -20.77
N THR A 556 28.51 -28.11 -19.95
CA THR A 556 27.58 -27.03 -19.59
C THR A 556 27.56 -26.84 -18.09
N SER A 557 27.49 -25.58 -17.66
CA SER A 557 27.43 -25.23 -16.24
C SER A 557 26.63 -23.96 -16.01
N PHE A 558 26.18 -23.75 -14.78
CA PHE A 558 25.58 -22.48 -14.38
C PHE A 558 26.66 -21.39 -14.35
N ALA A 559 26.45 -20.29 -15.06
CA ALA A 559 27.44 -19.22 -15.21
C ALA A 559 27.43 -18.22 -14.03
N GLY A 560 26.50 -18.37 -13.08
CA GLY A 560 26.22 -17.40 -12.02
C GLY A 560 24.97 -16.57 -12.30
N TRP A 561 24.62 -15.69 -11.36
CA TRP A 561 23.36 -14.95 -11.39
C TRP A 561 23.38 -13.71 -12.28
N ALA A 562 24.54 -13.06 -12.44
CA ALA A 562 24.69 -11.90 -13.30
C ALA A 562 26.12 -11.76 -13.89
N PRO A 563 26.67 -12.81 -14.52
CA PRO A 563 28.06 -12.82 -15.01
C PRO A 563 28.34 -11.69 -16.01
N HIS A 564 27.35 -11.28 -16.79
CA HIS A 564 27.45 -10.20 -17.78
C HIS A 564 27.88 -8.83 -17.21
N LEU A 565 27.77 -8.61 -15.90
CA LEU A 565 28.13 -7.35 -15.25
C LEU A 565 29.64 -7.18 -15.08
N ASP A 566 30.37 -8.28 -15.09
CA ASP A 566 31.83 -8.32 -14.93
C ASP A 566 32.54 -8.43 -16.29
N LEU A 567 31.79 -8.43 -17.40
CA LEU A 567 32.30 -8.59 -18.75
C LEU A 567 32.36 -7.25 -19.51
N GLU A 568 33.43 -7.06 -20.27
CA GLU A 568 33.67 -5.86 -21.06
C GLU A 568 33.29 -6.05 -22.54
N PRO A 569 32.79 -5.01 -23.23
CA PRO A 569 32.61 -5.07 -24.67
C PRO A 569 33.96 -5.22 -25.36
N LEU A 570 34.06 -6.13 -26.32
CA LEU A 570 35.25 -6.25 -27.15
C LEU A 570 35.41 -5.00 -28.03
N ALA A 571 36.60 -4.37 -28.02
CA ALA A 571 36.89 -3.22 -28.87
C ALA A 571 36.87 -3.60 -30.37
N ASP A 572 36.36 -2.71 -31.22
CA ASP A 572 36.25 -2.96 -32.66
C ASP A 572 37.61 -3.27 -33.32
N SER A 573 38.68 -2.63 -32.86
CA SER A 573 40.06 -2.87 -33.31
C SER A 573 40.55 -4.28 -32.97
N GLU A 574 40.07 -4.86 -31.87
CA GLU A 574 40.52 -6.15 -31.34
C GLU A 574 39.74 -7.33 -31.96
N ARG A 575 38.60 -7.04 -32.58
CA ARG A 575 37.78 -8.04 -33.26
C ARG A 575 38.51 -8.77 -34.38
N ILE A 576 39.49 -8.12 -35.00
CA ILE A 576 40.32 -8.70 -36.07
C ILE A 576 41.22 -9.81 -35.50
N LEU A 577 41.73 -9.64 -34.28
CA LEU A 577 42.66 -10.55 -33.62
C LEU A 577 42.00 -11.91 -33.33
N ILE A 578 40.72 -11.90 -32.97
CA ILE A 578 39.98 -13.11 -32.60
C ILE A 578 39.16 -13.72 -33.75
N LYS A 579 39.47 -13.38 -35.00
CA LYS A 579 38.68 -13.82 -36.16
C LYS A 579 38.58 -15.34 -36.27
N ASP A 580 39.63 -16.06 -35.92
CA ASP A 580 39.63 -17.53 -35.94
C ASP A 580 38.74 -18.11 -34.85
N VAL A 581 38.74 -17.49 -33.66
CA VAL A 581 37.83 -17.85 -32.57
C VAL A 581 36.38 -17.64 -32.99
N LEU A 582 36.04 -16.49 -33.57
CA LEU A 582 34.69 -16.18 -34.07
C LEU A 582 34.20 -17.14 -35.16
N ASN A 583 35.13 -17.75 -35.92
CA ASN A 583 34.81 -18.71 -36.98
C ASN A 583 34.91 -20.17 -36.55
N ALA A 584 35.21 -20.45 -35.27
CA ALA A 584 35.36 -21.80 -34.76
C ALA A 584 34.06 -22.61 -34.95
N SER A 585 34.19 -23.84 -35.45
CA SER A 585 33.06 -24.69 -35.82
C SER A 585 32.14 -25.03 -34.64
N TRP A 586 32.71 -25.15 -33.43
CA TRP A 586 31.95 -25.46 -32.22
C TRP A 586 30.96 -24.35 -31.86
N ILE A 587 31.22 -23.08 -32.21
CA ILE A 587 30.29 -21.96 -31.95
C ILE A 587 29.03 -22.10 -32.80
N ARG A 588 29.16 -22.62 -34.03
CA ARG A 588 28.06 -22.82 -34.98
C ARG A 588 27.34 -24.15 -34.79
N ALA A 589 27.74 -24.95 -33.81
CA ALA A 589 27.04 -26.17 -33.44
C ALA A 589 25.74 -25.85 -32.67
N ASP A 590 24.96 -26.89 -32.33
CA ASP A 590 23.68 -26.78 -31.63
C ASP A 590 23.86 -26.51 -30.11
N GLN A 591 24.59 -25.44 -29.78
CA GLN A 591 24.96 -25.10 -28.40
C GLN A 591 23.78 -24.57 -27.59
N GLU A 592 22.77 -23.99 -28.27
CA GLU A 592 21.53 -23.53 -27.65
C GLU A 592 20.75 -24.70 -27.02
N GLN A 593 20.60 -25.81 -27.75
CA GLN A 593 19.93 -27.02 -27.28
C GLN A 593 20.62 -27.60 -26.04
N ARG A 594 21.95 -27.52 -25.97
CA ARG A 594 22.73 -27.98 -24.81
C ARG A 594 22.48 -27.11 -23.58
N ALA A 595 22.41 -25.78 -23.76
CA ALA A 595 22.07 -24.88 -22.67
C ALA A 595 20.65 -25.11 -22.14
N ILE A 596 19.69 -25.33 -23.04
CA ILE A 596 18.30 -25.71 -22.69
C ILE A 596 18.27 -27.03 -21.91
N ALA A 597 19.04 -28.04 -22.33
CA ALA A 597 19.08 -29.34 -21.68
C ALA A 597 19.58 -29.25 -20.22
N LEU A 598 20.64 -28.50 -19.95
CA LEU A 598 21.11 -28.26 -18.59
C LEU A 598 20.04 -27.55 -17.76
N ALA A 599 19.46 -26.47 -18.31
CA ALA A 599 18.44 -25.70 -17.62
C ALA A 599 17.24 -26.57 -17.25
N ALA A 600 16.77 -27.42 -18.18
CA ALA A 600 15.67 -28.34 -17.94
C ALA A 600 15.99 -29.41 -16.86
N ALA A 601 17.25 -29.89 -16.80
CA ALA A 601 17.65 -30.93 -15.86
C ALA A 601 17.85 -30.44 -14.43
N THR A 602 18.31 -29.20 -14.22
CA THR A 602 18.71 -28.69 -12.90
C THR A 602 17.99 -27.39 -12.53
N LEU A 603 18.17 -26.34 -13.34
CA LEU A 603 17.75 -24.98 -12.99
C LEU A 603 16.22 -24.79 -12.99
N VAL A 604 15.50 -25.47 -13.88
CA VAL A 604 14.04 -25.42 -14.03
C VAL A 604 13.33 -26.12 -12.85
N PRO A 605 13.67 -27.38 -12.49
CA PRO A 605 13.08 -28.06 -11.33
C PRO A 605 13.30 -27.36 -10.00
N GLU A 606 14.44 -26.69 -9.82
CA GLU A 606 14.73 -25.89 -8.62
C GLU A 606 13.81 -24.66 -8.54
N HIS A 607 13.76 -23.87 -9.63
CA HIS A 607 12.87 -22.70 -9.71
C HIS A 607 11.40 -23.07 -9.51
N PHE A 608 10.94 -24.17 -10.12
CA PHE A 608 9.56 -24.63 -10.00
C PHE A 608 9.21 -25.03 -8.57
N ARG A 609 10.05 -25.83 -7.90
CA ARG A 609 9.82 -26.25 -6.50
C ARG A 609 9.76 -25.07 -5.55
N GLU A 610 10.72 -24.15 -5.64
CA GLU A 610 10.75 -22.93 -4.81
C GLU A 610 9.44 -22.14 -4.90
N VAL A 611 8.92 -21.93 -6.12
CA VAL A 611 7.68 -21.18 -6.34
C VAL A 611 6.46 -21.98 -5.89
N CYS A 612 6.43 -23.28 -6.19
CA CYS A 612 5.33 -24.17 -5.84
C CYS A 612 5.15 -24.28 -4.32
N ASP A 613 6.22 -24.59 -3.60
CA ASP A 613 6.19 -24.79 -2.14
C ASP A 613 5.73 -23.52 -1.42
N ARG A 614 6.28 -22.36 -1.82
CA ARG A 614 5.86 -21.06 -1.29
C ARG A 614 4.39 -20.76 -1.60
N ARG A 615 3.92 -21.09 -2.81
CA ARG A 615 2.54 -20.84 -3.24
C ARG A 615 1.56 -21.70 -2.46
N VAL A 616 1.85 -22.99 -2.31
CA VAL A 616 1.03 -23.95 -1.56
C VAL A 616 0.94 -23.52 -0.09
N ALA A 617 2.07 -23.22 0.56
CA ALA A 617 2.09 -22.77 1.96
C ALA A 617 1.26 -21.48 2.17
N HIS A 618 1.36 -20.51 1.25
CA HIS A 618 0.56 -19.28 1.32
C HIS A 618 -0.94 -19.53 1.15
N VAL A 619 -1.31 -20.39 0.19
CA VAL A 619 -2.70 -20.79 -0.05
C VAL A 619 -3.28 -21.49 1.18
N ASP A 620 -2.57 -22.46 1.75
CA ASP A 620 -3.03 -23.22 2.91
C ASP A 620 -3.23 -22.31 4.15
N LYS A 621 -2.28 -21.40 4.42
CA LYS A 621 -2.41 -20.41 5.49
C LYS A 621 -3.62 -19.48 5.28
N THR A 622 -3.80 -18.99 4.06
CA THR A 622 -4.92 -18.10 3.73
C THR A 622 -6.26 -18.84 3.83
N LEU A 623 -6.31 -20.10 3.40
CA LEU A 623 -7.50 -20.93 3.48
C LEU A 623 -7.90 -21.18 4.93
N SER A 624 -6.93 -21.49 5.79
CA SER A 624 -7.16 -21.65 7.24
C SER A 624 -7.72 -20.38 7.88
N ALA A 625 -7.13 -19.21 7.63
CA ALA A 625 -7.60 -17.94 8.19
C ALA A 625 -8.99 -17.52 7.66
N VAL A 626 -9.24 -17.71 6.36
CA VAL A 626 -10.55 -17.44 5.74
C VAL A 626 -11.61 -18.36 6.33
N HIS A 627 -11.29 -19.66 6.47
CA HIS A 627 -12.20 -20.64 7.06
C HIS A 627 -12.53 -20.26 8.50
N GLU A 628 -11.51 -19.99 9.34
CA GLU A 628 -11.74 -19.61 10.73
C GLU A 628 -12.62 -18.35 10.85
N ARG A 629 -12.30 -17.28 10.11
CA ARG A 629 -13.06 -16.02 10.17
C ARG A 629 -14.50 -16.20 9.68
N LEU A 630 -14.69 -16.74 8.47
CA LEU A 630 -16.02 -16.87 7.89
C LEU A 630 -16.86 -17.90 8.62
N SER A 631 -16.29 -19.01 9.12
CA SER A 631 -17.03 -19.97 9.93
C SER A 631 -17.50 -19.36 11.26
N LYS A 632 -16.70 -18.50 11.89
CA LYS A 632 -17.14 -17.73 13.09
C LYS A 632 -18.29 -16.77 12.76
N GLU A 633 -18.20 -16.01 11.67
CA GLU A 633 -19.27 -15.12 11.21
C GLU A 633 -20.55 -15.89 10.84
N ILE A 634 -20.43 -17.01 10.12
CA ILE A 634 -21.54 -17.88 9.76
C ILE A 634 -22.21 -18.45 11.01
N ALA A 635 -21.43 -18.94 11.99
CA ALA A 635 -21.97 -19.46 13.25
C ALA A 635 -22.74 -18.37 14.01
N PHE A 636 -22.17 -17.16 14.12
CA PHE A 636 -22.83 -16.02 14.76
C PHE A 636 -24.17 -15.68 14.12
N TRP A 637 -24.20 -15.54 12.80
CA TRP A 637 -25.43 -15.21 12.07
C TRP A 637 -26.42 -16.38 12.04
N SER A 638 -25.95 -17.62 12.07
CA SER A 638 -26.81 -18.82 12.16
C SER A 638 -27.49 -18.91 13.53
N ASP A 639 -26.75 -18.72 14.62
CA ASP A 639 -27.30 -18.67 15.98
C ASP A 639 -28.32 -17.54 16.11
N ARG A 640 -28.00 -16.37 15.54
CA ARG A 640 -28.92 -15.22 15.53
C ARG A 640 -30.18 -15.51 14.71
N TRP A 641 -30.05 -16.16 13.55
CA TRP A 641 -31.19 -16.58 12.74
C TRP A 641 -32.09 -17.58 13.47
N ILE A 642 -31.51 -18.57 14.16
CA ILE A 642 -32.26 -19.55 14.96
C ILE A 642 -33.04 -18.83 16.08
N ARG A 643 -32.39 -17.94 16.85
CA ARG A 643 -33.06 -17.17 17.91
C ARG A 643 -34.21 -16.31 17.38
N LEU A 644 -33.99 -15.61 16.27
CA LEU A 644 -35.03 -14.80 15.63
C LEU A 644 -36.19 -15.68 15.14
N LYS A 645 -35.91 -16.88 14.65
CA LYS A 645 -36.95 -17.83 14.25
C LYS A 645 -37.76 -18.33 15.46
N GLU A 646 -37.09 -18.67 16.56
CA GLU A 646 -37.75 -19.10 17.81
C GLU A 646 -38.62 -17.99 18.41
N ASP A 647 -38.13 -16.74 18.42
CA ASP A 647 -38.91 -15.59 18.89
C ASP A 647 -40.14 -15.31 18.01
N LEU A 648 -40.06 -15.60 16.70
CA LEU A 648 -41.17 -15.44 15.75
C LEU A 648 -42.25 -16.50 16.03
N GLU A 649 -41.82 -17.75 16.23
CA GLU A 649 -42.68 -18.86 16.62
C GLU A 649 -43.33 -18.61 18.00
N ALA A 650 -42.64 -17.88 18.90
CA ALA A 650 -43.16 -17.43 20.19
C ALA A 650 -44.10 -16.20 20.11
N GLY A 651 -44.39 -15.69 18.91
CA GLY A 651 -45.33 -14.59 18.70
C GLY A 651 -44.83 -13.20 19.11
N LYS A 652 -43.50 -13.02 19.27
CA LYS A 652 -42.91 -11.69 19.49
C LYS A 652 -42.83 -10.92 18.17
N ASP A 653 -43.16 -9.64 18.22
CA ASP A 653 -43.05 -8.74 17.06
C ASP A 653 -41.57 -8.41 16.82
N LEU A 654 -40.97 -9.08 15.84
CA LEU A 654 -39.52 -9.06 15.61
C LEU A 654 -39.14 -7.98 14.61
N ARG A 655 -38.34 -7.02 15.09
CA ARG A 655 -37.75 -5.88 14.36
C ARG A 655 -36.58 -6.24 13.42
N LEU A 656 -36.34 -7.54 13.20
CA LEU A 656 -35.29 -8.05 12.33
C LEU A 656 -35.91 -9.09 11.41
N ASN A 657 -35.88 -8.81 10.12
CA ASN A 657 -36.46 -9.70 9.13
C ASN A 657 -35.66 -11.02 9.12
N VAL A 658 -36.26 -12.12 9.59
CA VAL A 658 -35.66 -13.47 9.64
C VAL A 658 -35.05 -13.87 8.29
N GLU A 659 -35.63 -13.37 7.19
CA GLU A 659 -35.13 -13.52 5.83
C GLU A 659 -33.76 -12.86 5.61
N ASN A 660 -33.48 -11.70 6.20
CA ASN A 660 -32.19 -11.02 6.06
C ASN A 660 -31.07 -11.79 6.76
N ALA A 661 -31.32 -12.29 7.98
CA ALA A 661 -30.35 -13.12 8.69
C ALA A 661 -30.07 -14.41 7.90
N ARG A 662 -31.11 -15.06 7.36
CA ARG A 662 -30.96 -16.23 6.48
C ARG A 662 -30.16 -15.91 5.23
N ARG A 663 -30.49 -14.80 4.54
CA ARG A 663 -29.78 -14.35 3.33
C ARG A 663 -28.32 -14.08 3.61
N THR A 664 -28.01 -13.44 4.74
CA THR A 664 -26.64 -13.17 5.18
C THR A 664 -25.85 -14.44 5.41
N VAL A 665 -26.45 -15.45 6.06
CA VAL A 665 -25.83 -16.78 6.20
C VAL A 665 -25.54 -17.40 4.82
N THR A 666 -26.53 -17.42 3.93
CA THR A 666 -26.35 -17.97 2.57
C THR A 666 -25.26 -17.23 1.77
N ASP A 667 -25.21 -15.90 1.87
CA ASP A 667 -24.19 -15.09 1.21
C ASP A 667 -22.79 -15.36 1.78
N LEU A 668 -22.66 -15.52 3.10
CA LEU A 668 -21.39 -15.86 3.76
C LEU A 668 -20.91 -17.28 3.39
N GLU A 669 -21.82 -18.26 3.33
CA GLU A 669 -21.53 -19.61 2.84
C GLU A 669 -21.07 -19.59 1.38
N GLY A 670 -21.78 -18.84 0.53
CA GLY A 670 -21.41 -18.64 -0.87
C GLY A 670 -20.04 -17.97 -1.02
N ARG A 671 -19.74 -16.97 -0.19
CA ARG A 671 -18.42 -16.32 -0.13
C ARG A 671 -17.33 -17.29 0.30
N LEU A 672 -17.56 -18.12 1.31
CA LEU A 672 -16.61 -19.12 1.78
C LEU A 672 -16.30 -20.14 0.66
N GLU A 673 -17.34 -20.66 0.00
CA GLU A 673 -17.18 -21.65 -1.07
C GLU A 673 -16.48 -21.05 -2.30
N ASN A 674 -16.87 -19.85 -2.73
CA ASN A 674 -16.21 -19.16 -3.83
C ASN A 674 -14.74 -18.89 -3.52
N ARG A 675 -14.43 -18.40 -2.31
CA ARG A 675 -13.06 -18.10 -1.90
C ARG A 675 -12.23 -19.38 -1.79
N ARG A 676 -12.82 -20.48 -1.31
CA ARG A 676 -12.19 -21.80 -1.27
C ARG A 676 -11.84 -22.29 -2.68
N LYS A 677 -12.77 -22.25 -3.63
CA LYS A 677 -12.54 -22.63 -5.03
C LYS A 677 -11.44 -21.79 -5.67
N GLU A 678 -11.46 -20.48 -5.44
CA GLU A 678 -10.43 -19.56 -5.95
C GLU A 678 -9.04 -19.93 -5.39
N LEU A 679 -8.93 -20.14 -4.08
CA LEU A 679 -7.67 -20.53 -3.42
C LEU A 679 -7.19 -21.92 -3.87
N GLN A 680 -8.10 -22.87 -4.08
CA GLN A 680 -7.76 -24.19 -4.63
C GLN A 680 -7.25 -24.09 -6.08
N SER A 681 -7.86 -23.24 -6.91
CA SER A 681 -7.34 -22.96 -8.25
C SER A 681 -5.95 -22.32 -8.20
N MET A 682 -5.72 -21.38 -7.28
CA MET A 682 -4.41 -20.76 -7.05
C MET A 682 -3.31 -21.73 -6.61
N ARG A 683 -3.68 -22.91 -6.08
CA ARG A 683 -2.77 -24.01 -5.72
C ARG A 683 -2.17 -24.69 -6.94
N HIS A 684 -2.83 -24.64 -8.10
CA HIS A 684 -2.34 -25.24 -9.32
C HIS A 684 -1.27 -24.37 -9.98
N VAL A 685 -0.06 -24.92 -10.07
CA VAL A 685 1.13 -24.26 -10.64
C VAL A 685 1.62 -25.09 -11.82
N VAL A 686 1.90 -24.42 -12.93
CA VAL A 686 2.32 -25.00 -14.21
C VAL A 686 3.77 -24.63 -14.48
N ASN A 687 4.56 -25.62 -14.85
CA ASN A 687 5.96 -25.43 -15.22
C ASN A 687 6.08 -24.98 -16.68
N GLY A 688 6.81 -23.90 -16.93
CA GLY A 688 7.08 -23.43 -18.30
C GLY A 688 8.30 -24.12 -18.90
N THR A 689 8.49 -23.93 -20.21
CA THR A 689 9.75 -24.31 -20.88
C THR A 689 10.74 -23.15 -20.81
N PRO A 690 12.06 -23.42 -20.64
CA PRO A 690 13.07 -22.38 -20.73
C PRO A 690 13.18 -21.86 -22.17
N ILE A 691 13.33 -20.56 -22.33
CA ILE A 691 13.42 -19.86 -23.62
C ILE A 691 14.74 -19.08 -23.67
N VAL A 692 15.54 -19.29 -24.71
CA VAL A 692 16.76 -18.53 -24.94
C VAL A 692 16.41 -17.15 -25.50
N LEU A 693 16.92 -16.10 -24.86
CA LEU A 693 16.74 -14.71 -25.29
C LEU A 693 17.88 -14.21 -26.18
N GLY A 694 19.09 -14.72 -25.92
CA GLY A 694 20.31 -14.30 -26.61
C GLY A 694 21.53 -15.05 -26.11
N GLY A 695 22.66 -14.78 -26.74
CA GLY A 695 23.94 -15.37 -26.37
C GLY A 695 25.11 -14.42 -26.59
N ALA A 696 26.20 -14.65 -25.87
CA ALA A 696 27.45 -13.93 -26.07
C ALA A 696 28.63 -14.91 -26.06
N LEU A 697 29.61 -14.65 -26.92
CA LEU A 697 30.92 -15.28 -26.83
C LEU A 697 31.73 -14.54 -25.77
N VAL A 698 32.19 -15.26 -24.76
CA VAL A 698 33.04 -14.72 -23.69
C VAL A 698 34.48 -15.16 -23.95
N ILE A 699 35.36 -14.17 -23.95
CA ILE A 699 36.76 -14.30 -24.31
C ILE A 699 37.59 -13.99 -23.06
N PRO A 700 38.32 -14.97 -22.52
CA PRO A 700 39.22 -14.73 -21.40
C PRO A 700 40.29 -13.68 -21.71
N ALA A 701 40.67 -12.87 -20.73
CA ALA A 701 41.78 -11.93 -20.85
C ALA A 701 43.12 -12.60 -21.10
N GLY A 702 43.32 -13.85 -20.62
CA GLY A 702 44.49 -14.66 -20.97
C GLY A 702 44.63 -14.89 -22.48
N LEU A 703 43.53 -15.28 -23.14
CA LEU A 703 43.51 -15.44 -24.60
C LEU A 703 43.79 -14.10 -25.32
N MET A 704 43.20 -13.00 -24.84
CA MET A 704 43.44 -11.68 -25.44
C MET A 704 44.91 -11.25 -25.36
N ARG A 705 45.60 -11.50 -24.23
CA ARG A 705 47.04 -11.25 -24.09
C ARG A 705 47.87 -12.11 -25.04
N GLN A 706 47.52 -13.39 -25.17
CA GLN A 706 48.21 -14.31 -26.08
C GLN A 706 48.11 -13.84 -27.54
N VAL A 707 46.93 -13.44 -27.99
CA VAL A 707 46.73 -12.98 -29.38
C VAL A 707 47.34 -11.60 -29.63
N ARG A 708 47.47 -10.75 -28.60
CA ARG A 708 48.18 -9.46 -28.68
C ARG A 708 49.71 -9.61 -28.70
N GLY A 709 50.24 -10.73 -28.23
CA GLY A 709 51.68 -10.95 -28.09
C GLY A 709 52.29 -10.27 -26.86
N ASP A 710 51.48 -10.01 -25.82
CA ASP A 710 51.89 -9.30 -24.60
C ASP A 710 52.62 -10.21 -23.57
N GLU A 711 53.20 -11.34 -23.99
CA GLU A 711 53.80 -12.35 -23.08
C GLU A 711 55.00 -11.83 -22.26
N ASP A 712 55.64 -10.72 -22.65
CA ASP A 712 56.94 -10.27 -22.11
C ASP A 712 56.94 -8.90 -21.36
N THR A 713 55.80 -8.25 -21.13
CA THR A 713 55.78 -6.92 -20.47
C THR A 713 54.83 -6.81 -19.27
N ALA A 714 55.16 -7.48 -18.16
CA ALA A 714 54.80 -7.02 -16.82
C ALA A 714 55.71 -7.66 -15.75
N PRO A 715 56.60 -6.91 -15.09
CA PRO A 715 57.21 -7.37 -13.85
C PRO A 715 56.13 -7.36 -12.74
N ASN A 716 55.91 -8.52 -12.10
CA ASN A 716 55.11 -8.77 -10.88
C ASN A 716 53.66 -9.28 -10.97
N ILE A 717 53.15 -9.78 -12.11
CA ILE A 717 51.87 -10.53 -12.14
C ILE A 717 51.99 -11.79 -13.03
N SER A 718 52.97 -12.65 -12.73
CA SER A 718 53.10 -13.98 -13.35
C SER A 718 52.97 -15.08 -12.29
N ALA A 719 51.87 -15.06 -11.53
CA ALA A 719 51.50 -16.22 -10.72
C ALA A 719 50.55 -17.09 -11.56
N ASP A 720 51.03 -18.27 -11.91
CA ASP A 720 50.27 -19.40 -12.47
C ASP A 720 48.82 -19.43 -11.91
N PRO A 721 47.77 -19.65 -12.72
CA PRO A 721 46.39 -19.83 -12.25
C PRO A 721 46.25 -20.75 -11.02
N ILE A 722 47.12 -21.75 -10.92
CA ILE A 722 47.21 -22.67 -9.78
C ILE A 722 47.65 -21.95 -8.49
N ALA A 723 48.64 -21.05 -8.60
CA ALA A 723 49.14 -20.25 -7.47
C ALA A 723 48.09 -19.24 -6.97
N ARG A 724 47.33 -18.62 -7.87
CA ARG A 724 46.27 -17.66 -7.51
C ARG A 724 45.11 -18.36 -6.77
N SER A 725 44.65 -19.50 -7.28
CA SER A 725 43.63 -20.32 -6.61
C SER A 725 44.10 -20.84 -5.24
N ARG A 726 45.38 -21.21 -5.10
CA ARG A 726 45.99 -21.57 -3.81
C ARG A 726 45.93 -20.41 -2.82
N ILE A 727 46.30 -19.19 -3.24
CA ILE A 727 46.28 -17.98 -2.41
C ILE A 727 44.87 -17.64 -1.94
N GLU A 728 43.88 -17.67 -2.83
CA GLU A 728 42.47 -17.41 -2.48
C GLU A 728 41.94 -18.42 -1.46
N ARG A 729 42.26 -19.70 -1.62
CA ARG A 729 41.86 -20.74 -0.66
C ARG A 729 42.48 -20.54 0.72
N ILE A 730 43.76 -20.16 0.78
CA ILE A 730 44.45 -19.87 2.05
C ILE A 730 43.80 -18.67 2.73
N ALA A 731 43.55 -17.59 1.97
CA ALA A 731 42.89 -16.39 2.47
C ALA A 731 41.49 -16.67 3.03
N MET A 732 40.67 -17.43 2.29
CA MET A 732 39.32 -17.84 2.70
C MET A 732 39.33 -18.64 4.01
N ASN A 733 40.26 -19.58 4.15
CA ASN A 733 40.41 -20.38 5.36
C ASN A 733 40.84 -19.52 6.57
N ALA A 734 41.75 -18.57 6.37
CA ALA A 734 42.19 -17.65 7.41
C ALA A 734 41.02 -16.80 7.94
N VAL A 735 40.21 -16.23 7.05
CA VAL A 735 39.03 -15.45 7.42
C VAL A 735 37.99 -16.32 8.15
N ARG A 736 37.72 -17.53 7.65
CA ARG A 736 36.81 -18.48 8.31
C ARG A 736 37.26 -18.78 9.74
N GLN A 737 38.53 -19.15 9.94
CA GLN A 737 39.07 -19.50 11.26
C GLN A 737 38.93 -18.34 12.25
N VAL A 738 39.21 -17.11 11.82
CA VAL A 738 39.09 -15.93 12.69
C VAL A 738 37.63 -15.68 13.09
N GLU A 739 36.69 -15.70 12.13
CA GLU A 739 35.27 -15.49 12.44
C GLU A 739 34.70 -16.62 13.33
N GLU A 740 35.07 -17.88 13.07
CA GLU A 740 34.66 -19.03 13.90
C GLU A 740 35.25 -18.97 15.32
N SER A 741 36.50 -18.49 15.48
CA SER A 741 37.12 -18.29 16.79
C SER A 741 36.41 -17.24 17.64
N GLN A 742 35.70 -16.30 17.00
CA GLN A 742 34.86 -15.28 17.65
C GLN A 742 33.44 -15.81 17.95
N GLY A 743 33.19 -17.10 17.76
CA GLY A 743 31.90 -17.73 18.00
C GLY A 743 30.86 -17.43 16.92
N CYS A 744 31.28 -17.01 15.72
CA CYS A 744 30.39 -16.85 14.58
C CYS A 744 30.23 -18.18 13.82
N ARG A 745 29.05 -18.43 13.24
CA ARG A 745 28.85 -19.53 12.28
C ARG A 745 29.13 -19.00 10.87
N VAL A 746 30.09 -19.60 10.16
CA VAL A 746 30.50 -19.14 8.82
C VAL A 746 30.02 -20.10 7.73
N VAL A 747 29.44 -19.56 6.66
CA VAL A 747 28.98 -20.30 5.47
C VAL A 747 29.74 -19.81 4.25
N ASP A 748 30.28 -20.72 3.45
CA ASP A 748 30.96 -20.40 2.19
C ASP A 748 29.96 -20.39 1.03
N VAL A 749 29.87 -19.25 0.36
CA VAL A 749 28.96 -18.97 -0.76
C VAL A 749 29.71 -18.51 -2.02
N SER A 750 31.04 -18.59 -2.04
CA SER A 750 31.89 -18.17 -3.17
C SER A 750 31.49 -18.83 -4.50
N LYS A 751 31.10 -20.11 -4.45
CA LYS A 751 30.63 -20.88 -5.61
C LYS A 751 29.32 -20.38 -6.21
N ASP A 752 28.49 -19.71 -5.39
CA ASP A 752 27.19 -19.19 -5.84
C ASP A 752 27.34 -17.86 -6.59
N LYS A 753 28.54 -17.26 -6.59
CA LYS A 753 28.86 -15.97 -7.25
C LYS A 753 27.88 -14.86 -6.89
N CYS A 754 27.58 -14.73 -5.59
CA CYS A 754 26.59 -13.77 -5.10
C CYS A 754 27.15 -12.33 -4.93
N GLY A 755 28.44 -12.10 -5.19
CA GLY A 755 29.12 -10.81 -4.99
C GLY A 755 29.86 -10.69 -3.64
N TRP A 756 29.92 -11.78 -2.87
CA TRP A 756 30.78 -11.97 -1.69
C TRP A 756 31.11 -13.46 -1.53
N ASP A 757 32.09 -13.80 -0.69
CA ASP A 757 32.59 -15.18 -0.54
C ASP A 757 32.10 -15.92 0.71
N LEU A 758 32.09 -15.25 1.87
CA LEU A 758 31.73 -15.85 3.17
C LEU A 758 30.60 -15.08 3.85
N THR A 759 29.59 -15.80 4.33
CA THR A 759 28.57 -15.25 5.24
C THR A 759 28.92 -15.62 6.68
N SER A 760 29.18 -14.63 7.53
CA SER A 760 29.43 -14.83 8.96
C SER A 760 28.20 -14.45 9.78
N HIS A 761 27.69 -15.39 10.59
CA HIS A 761 26.55 -15.22 11.49
C HIS A 761 27.03 -15.08 12.94
N PRO A 762 27.00 -13.87 13.53
CA PRO A 762 27.36 -13.67 14.92
C PRO A 762 26.38 -14.38 15.89
N HIS A 763 26.86 -14.76 17.07
CA HIS A 763 26.01 -15.28 18.14
C HIS A 763 25.07 -14.19 18.70
N ALA A 764 23.94 -14.61 19.26
CA ALA A 764 22.97 -13.69 19.84
C ALA A 764 23.51 -13.03 21.12
N ILE A 765 23.30 -11.71 21.26
CA ILE A 765 23.65 -10.92 22.45
C ILE A 765 22.35 -10.35 23.00
N ASP A 766 22.06 -10.52 24.29
CA ASP A 766 20.83 -10.03 24.95
C ASP A 766 19.52 -10.42 24.24
N ASN A 767 19.41 -11.70 23.81
CA ASN A 767 18.29 -12.21 23.01
C ASN A 767 18.05 -11.48 21.67
N LYS A 768 19.02 -10.69 21.19
CA LYS A 768 19.02 -10.05 19.87
C LYS A 768 20.13 -10.65 19.03
N GLN A 769 19.76 -11.21 17.88
CA GLN A 769 20.74 -11.72 16.92
C GLN A 769 21.29 -10.56 16.08
N PRO A 770 22.61 -10.32 16.09
CA PRO A 770 23.22 -9.31 15.23
C PRO A 770 23.01 -9.66 13.75
N GLU A 771 23.09 -8.67 12.88
CA GLU A 771 22.98 -8.92 11.43
C GLU A 771 24.18 -9.75 10.94
N PRO A 772 23.94 -10.69 9.99
CA PRO A 772 25.02 -11.41 9.36
C PRO A 772 25.92 -10.46 8.56
N ARG A 773 27.19 -10.83 8.45
CA ARG A 773 28.21 -10.09 7.70
C ARG A 773 28.46 -10.84 6.39
N HIS A 774 28.53 -10.08 5.30
CA HIS A 774 28.91 -10.59 3.98
C HIS A 774 30.35 -10.18 3.71
N ILE A 775 31.24 -11.16 3.71
CA ILE A 775 32.68 -10.94 3.67
C ILE A 775 33.18 -11.34 2.28
N GLU A 776 33.72 -10.37 1.56
CA GLU A 776 34.47 -10.58 0.30
C GLU A 776 35.95 -10.75 0.66
N VAL A 777 36.59 -11.83 0.18
CA VAL A 777 37.95 -12.17 0.59
C VAL A 777 38.92 -11.98 -0.56
N LYS A 778 39.89 -11.06 -0.39
CA LYS A 778 40.97 -10.85 -1.36
C LYS A 778 42.31 -11.29 -0.79
N GLY A 779 42.76 -12.46 -1.25
CA GLY A 779 44.11 -12.96 -0.98
C GLY A 779 45.16 -12.31 -1.90
N ARG A 780 46.26 -11.80 -1.35
CA ARG A 780 47.38 -11.23 -2.12
C ARG A 780 48.72 -11.70 -1.57
N ILE A 781 49.70 -11.89 -2.45
CA ILE A 781 51.09 -12.16 -2.01
C ILE A 781 51.60 -10.91 -1.29
N LYS A 782 52.33 -11.10 -0.20
CA LYS A 782 52.99 -10.00 0.51
C LYS A 782 53.89 -9.20 -0.45
N GLY A 783 53.67 -7.89 -0.54
CA GLY A 783 54.37 -6.99 -1.46
C GLY A 783 53.57 -6.61 -2.73
N ALA A 784 52.36 -7.13 -2.93
CA ALA A 784 51.47 -6.66 -4.01
C ALA A 784 51.09 -5.19 -3.82
N ALA A 785 51.11 -4.41 -4.91
CA ALA A 785 50.79 -2.98 -4.85
C ALA A 785 49.28 -2.68 -4.97
N THR A 786 48.51 -3.57 -5.59
CA THR A 786 47.10 -3.30 -5.93
C THR A 786 46.19 -4.49 -5.68
N VAL A 787 44.90 -4.19 -5.45
CA VAL A 787 43.81 -5.17 -5.44
C VAL A 787 42.72 -4.75 -6.43
N THR A 788 42.27 -5.71 -7.24
CA THR A 788 41.21 -5.51 -8.23
C THR A 788 39.88 -5.90 -7.59
N ILE A 789 38.91 -5.00 -7.67
CA ILE A 789 37.54 -5.22 -7.20
C ILE A 789 36.60 -5.15 -8.40
N THR A 790 35.71 -6.12 -8.55
CA THR A 790 34.75 -6.18 -9.66
C THR A 790 33.59 -5.20 -9.47
N ARG A 791 32.91 -4.86 -10.57
CA ARG A 791 31.71 -4.00 -10.54
C ARG A 791 30.62 -4.63 -9.67
N ASN A 792 30.42 -5.94 -9.77
CA ASN A 792 29.42 -6.65 -8.98
C ASN A 792 29.74 -6.58 -7.48
N GLU A 793 30.99 -6.78 -7.06
CA GLU A 793 31.45 -6.64 -5.67
C GLU A 793 31.22 -5.22 -5.13
N MET A 794 31.60 -4.19 -5.90
CA MET A 794 31.40 -2.80 -5.48
C MET A 794 29.93 -2.44 -5.29
N LEU A 795 29.09 -2.80 -6.27
CA LEU A 795 27.66 -2.52 -6.19
C LEU A 795 27.04 -3.31 -5.05
N TYR A 796 27.42 -4.57 -4.85
CA TYR A 796 26.99 -5.36 -3.70
C TYR A 796 27.37 -4.68 -2.37
N ALA A 797 28.60 -4.19 -2.24
CA ALA A 797 29.05 -3.45 -1.07
C ALA A 797 28.20 -2.19 -0.79
N PHE A 798 27.87 -1.40 -1.80
CA PHE A 798 27.01 -0.21 -1.63
C PHE A 798 25.59 -0.56 -1.16
N ASN A 799 25.05 -1.70 -1.60
CA ASN A 799 23.70 -2.13 -1.20
C ASN A 799 23.63 -2.67 0.22
N GLN A 800 24.65 -3.40 0.64
CA GLN A 800 24.69 -4.02 1.95
C GLN A 800 25.22 -3.08 3.03
N GLY A 801 25.89 -1.98 2.64
CA GLY A 801 26.37 -0.94 3.56
C GLY A 801 27.27 -1.53 4.64
N ASP A 802 26.85 -1.43 5.91
CA ASP A 802 27.63 -1.91 7.07
C ASP A 802 27.71 -3.44 7.18
N LYS A 803 26.86 -4.18 6.46
CA LYS A 803 26.91 -5.64 6.41
C LYS A 803 28.07 -6.16 5.56
N PHE A 804 28.49 -5.39 4.56
CA PHE A 804 29.59 -5.78 3.68
C PHE A 804 30.94 -5.47 4.31
N VAL A 805 31.83 -6.44 4.27
CA VAL A 805 33.21 -6.29 4.76
C VAL A 805 34.17 -6.83 3.70
N LEU A 806 35.15 -6.02 3.32
CA LEU A 806 36.26 -6.49 2.50
C LEU A 806 37.35 -7.00 3.44
N ALA A 807 37.67 -8.29 3.36
CA ALA A 807 38.75 -8.91 4.11
C ALA A 807 39.97 -9.11 3.19
N ILE A 808 41.07 -8.43 3.52
CA ILE A 808 42.34 -8.57 2.80
C ILE A 808 43.24 -9.51 3.61
N VAL A 809 43.78 -10.53 2.96
CA VAL A 809 44.74 -11.46 3.57
C VAL A 809 46.04 -11.43 2.76
N LEU A 810 47.15 -11.14 3.43
CA LEU A 810 48.46 -11.19 2.81
C LEU A 810 49.06 -12.58 3.06
N VAL A 811 49.42 -13.28 1.98
CA VAL A 811 49.98 -14.63 2.02
C VAL A 811 51.48 -14.55 1.77
N ASN A 812 52.26 -15.10 2.69
CA ASN A 812 53.71 -15.21 2.59
C ASN A 812 54.11 -16.41 1.72
N GLU A 813 55.39 -16.47 1.33
CA GLU A 813 55.91 -17.59 0.51
C GLU A 813 55.83 -18.95 1.21
N ASP A 814 55.83 -18.97 2.55
CA ASP A 814 55.71 -20.16 3.41
C ASP A 814 54.26 -20.54 3.75
N ASP A 815 53.27 -19.97 3.05
CA ASP A 815 51.83 -20.10 3.32
C ASP A 815 51.36 -19.55 4.67
N SER A 816 52.23 -18.90 5.44
CA SER A 816 51.78 -18.12 6.60
C SER A 816 50.99 -16.88 6.14
N VAL A 817 50.07 -16.41 6.97
CA VAL A 817 49.17 -15.30 6.63
C VAL A 817 49.35 -14.12 7.58
N GLU A 818 49.26 -12.91 7.04
CA GLU A 818 49.10 -11.66 7.78
C GLU A 818 47.68 -11.12 7.53
N GLY A 819 46.99 -10.77 8.61
CA GLY A 819 45.56 -10.45 8.59
C GLY A 819 44.70 -11.61 9.15
N PRO A 820 43.40 -11.66 8.85
CA PRO A 820 42.65 -10.82 7.90
C PRO A 820 42.50 -9.37 8.35
N PHE A 821 42.74 -8.44 7.42
CA PHE A 821 42.49 -7.02 7.59
C PHE A 821 41.07 -6.69 7.12
N TYR A 822 40.19 -6.34 8.04
CA TYR A 822 38.78 -6.07 7.74
C TYR A 822 38.56 -4.59 7.44
N ILE A 823 37.97 -4.30 6.29
CA ILE A 823 37.65 -2.94 5.84
C ILE A 823 36.15 -2.81 5.67
N ARG A 824 35.55 -1.90 6.45
CA ARG A 824 34.14 -1.55 6.34
C ARG A 824 33.97 -0.35 5.43
N ARG A 825 32.87 -0.33 4.65
CA ARG A 825 32.60 0.71 3.63
C ARG A 825 33.85 1.01 2.77
N PRO A 826 34.41 -0.01 2.09
CA PRO A 826 35.69 0.12 1.41
C PRO A 826 35.68 1.13 0.25
N PHE A 827 34.50 1.48 -0.28
CA PHE A 827 34.36 2.27 -1.51
C PHE A 827 33.60 3.58 -1.25
N ASP A 828 34.14 4.67 -1.82
CA ASP A 828 33.59 6.03 -1.63
C ASP A 828 32.77 6.51 -2.84
N ARG A 829 32.89 5.84 -4.00
CA ARG A 829 32.23 6.22 -5.27
C ARG A 829 31.85 5.01 -6.11
N GLU A 830 30.76 5.15 -6.84
CA GLU A 830 30.27 4.14 -7.78
C GLU A 830 31.16 4.01 -9.02
N PRO A 831 31.28 2.80 -9.60
CA PRO A 831 31.95 2.62 -10.88
C PRO A 831 31.17 3.32 -12.00
N GLY A 832 31.89 4.01 -12.89
CA GLY A 832 31.31 4.67 -14.06
C GLY A 832 30.56 3.69 -14.98
N TRP A 833 29.70 4.21 -15.86
CA TRP A 833 28.99 3.38 -16.84
C TRP A 833 29.99 2.66 -17.75
N GLY A 834 29.86 1.33 -17.87
CA GLY A 834 30.77 0.49 -18.66
C GLY A 834 32.07 0.06 -17.97
N VAL A 835 32.31 0.46 -16.70
CA VAL A 835 33.48 0.02 -15.93
C VAL A 835 33.18 -1.33 -15.26
N CYS A 836 33.98 -2.36 -15.57
CA CYS A 836 33.78 -3.73 -15.05
C CYS A 836 34.63 -4.07 -13.82
N SER A 837 35.75 -3.38 -13.62
CA SER A 837 36.55 -3.49 -12.39
C SER A 837 37.34 -2.21 -12.12
N ILE A 838 37.77 -2.03 -10.87
CA ILE A 838 38.66 -0.93 -10.45
C ILE A 838 39.84 -1.50 -9.66
N ASN A 839 41.04 -1.04 -10.00
CA ASN A 839 42.25 -1.34 -9.24
C ASN A 839 42.43 -0.31 -8.14
N TYR A 840 42.46 -0.77 -6.88
CA TYR A 840 42.75 0.04 -5.71
C TYR A 840 44.18 -0.17 -5.26
N ASN A 841 44.80 0.88 -4.73
CA ASN A 841 46.09 0.77 -4.06
C ASN A 841 45.90 0.01 -2.74
N LEU A 842 46.70 -1.03 -2.53
CA LEU A 842 46.60 -1.91 -1.37
C LEU A 842 46.94 -1.17 -0.07
N SER A 843 47.90 -0.24 -0.08
CA SER A 843 48.29 0.50 1.13
C SER A 843 47.15 1.39 1.63
N ASP A 844 46.42 2.02 0.72
CA ASP A 844 45.33 2.94 1.05
C ASP A 844 44.14 2.19 1.66
N LEU A 845 43.86 0.99 1.16
CA LEU A 845 42.84 0.10 1.71
C LEU A 845 43.24 -0.44 3.09
N LEU A 846 44.49 -0.85 3.26
CA LEU A 846 44.99 -1.33 4.56
C LEU A 846 45.00 -0.24 5.64
N GLN A 847 45.18 1.04 5.28
CA GLN A 847 45.04 2.16 6.22
C GLN A 847 43.61 2.32 6.74
N LYS A 848 42.60 1.90 5.97
CA LYS A 848 41.18 1.88 6.38
C LYS A 848 40.81 0.63 7.18
N ALA A 849 41.73 -0.32 7.37
CA ALA A 849 41.43 -1.56 8.07
C ALA A 849 41.20 -1.30 9.57
N GLU A 850 40.10 -1.86 10.10
CA GLU A 850 39.81 -1.82 11.52
C GLU A 850 40.56 -2.95 12.24
N SER A 851 41.25 -2.64 13.33
CA SER A 851 41.78 -3.66 14.24
C SER A 851 40.61 -4.33 14.95
N ARG A 852 40.51 -5.66 14.86
CA ARG A 852 39.47 -6.46 15.52
C ARG A 852 40.06 -7.47 16.48
#